data_AF-A0A6J2YLG3-F1
#
_entry.id   AF-A0A6J2YLG3-F1
#
_cell.length_a   1.000
_cell.length_b   1.000
_cell.length_c   1.000
_cell.angle_alpha   90.00
_cell.angle_beta   90.00
_cell.angle_gamma   90.00
#
_symmetry.space_group_name_H-M   'P 1'
#
loop_
_entity.id
_entity.type
_entity.pdbx_description
1 polymer ?
#
loop_
_entity_poly.entity_id
_entity_poly.type
_entity_poly.pdbx_seq_one_letter_code
_entity_poly.pdbx_strand_id
1 'polypeptide(L)'
;MAEKNSFKILLFLICFTIKCCVLQKPYTDSRRHDVYIAGFFPFGKGVEQSETVVEHFIGRGVMPSVKLALDHVNEHSQILRNYRLHMWWNDTMCNAAVGVKAFFDMMHSGPHKLMLFGAACTHVTDPIAKASKHWHLTQLSYADTHPMFTKENFPNFFRIVPSENAFNPPRLSLLKEFNWTRVGTIYQNEPRYSLAHNKLVADLDAVGYQIVEAQSFTNEVTTALIKLKEKDTRILLGNFNENWAKYIFCEAYKLDMYGRKYQWLIMGTYSHEWWKKNDSELNCTLSELETALEQTILTDLLPLSTNGEITISGITADEYKVEYDSRRGVEYSRFHGYTYDGIWAVALAIQSVAHKIKYFRRNQTVNDFRYRDPFWEKLFLEALNNTSFEGVTGPVRFYNNERKASILLKQFQEGKEVKVGEYSAAKQHLDMTLGSSLKWTGKYPPKDRTVLIIEHTRVNKTVYAILASLAILGIFIATFFLAFNIKYRNQRYIKMSSPQLNNLIIIGCMVTYTSIIFLGLDSGLSSIEAFPYICTARAWTLMAGFSLAFGSMFSKTWRVHSIFTDVKLNKKVIKDYQLFMIVGILICVDVVIMTTWQVTDPFYRETKRGEPYPHPSNEDEIIIPENEYCTSENMSIFISSIYIFKGLLMIFGAFLAWETRHVSIPALNDSRYVGFSVYNVVIMCILGVAVALALVDHQDEMFLLISSFIIFCTTITLCLVFVPKMVELRKDPGGTIDKRIRATLRPMSKTRRNSSVSEIETKMKDLKELNSKYKKTLLDKDSELQMLIHQLGDDAKDILEQKTEESFSDTNRLSIPQVRKDMPSVTETSELTSLCSLSSQPDFTSLHRTDSQKKQKLLPPTVEPPPAKTNTQNSPSFGKTTENVSQFRHQNQVNGTIARLLDNVEVDLDSKIENVQKESFVKVDNNFNSLKNNNKTSHDAGEKMEIKKSEMQLLF
;
A
#
# COMPACT_ATOMS: atom_id res chain seq x y z
N MET A 1 -42.46 93.98 48.94
CA MET A 1 -41.72 94.65 47.84
C MET A 1 -40.47 93.83 47.49
N ALA A 2 -40.61 92.67 46.84
CA ALA A 2 -39.50 91.70 46.70
C ALA A 2 -39.32 91.12 45.29
N GLU A 3 -40.39 90.87 44.54
CA GLU A 3 -40.30 90.13 43.26
C GLU A 3 -39.69 90.92 42.09
N LYS A 4 -39.79 92.26 42.09
CA LYS A 4 -39.32 93.11 40.98
C LYS A 4 -37.79 93.21 40.83
N ASN A 5 -37.00 92.71 41.80
CA ASN A 5 -35.53 92.72 41.72
C ASN A 5 -34.94 91.42 41.16
N SER A 6 -35.50 90.24 41.49
CA SER A 6 -35.00 88.95 41.01
C SER A 6 -34.98 88.87 39.47
N PHE A 7 -36.02 89.38 38.81
CA PHE A 7 -36.11 89.37 37.35
C PHE A 7 -35.04 90.27 36.68
N LYS A 8 -34.66 91.39 37.30
CA LYS A 8 -33.59 92.27 36.80
C LYS A 8 -32.21 91.64 36.96
N ILE A 9 -31.95 90.95 38.08
CA ILE A 9 -30.68 90.27 38.34
C ILE A 9 -30.48 89.11 37.36
N LEU A 10 -31.54 88.32 37.12
CA LEU A 10 -31.51 87.21 36.14
C LEU A 10 -31.21 87.72 34.72
N LEU A 11 -31.88 88.80 34.29
CA LEU A 11 -31.65 89.40 32.98
C LEU A 11 -30.22 89.96 32.84
N PHE A 12 -29.67 90.57 33.89
CA PHE A 12 -28.30 91.12 33.87
C PHE A 12 -27.23 90.02 33.78
N LEU A 13 -27.42 88.90 34.50
CA LEU A 13 -26.54 87.72 34.39
C LEU A 13 -26.58 87.10 32.99
N ILE A 14 -27.76 86.96 32.39
CA ILE A 14 -27.92 86.46 31.01
C ILE A 14 -27.24 87.40 29.99
N CYS A 15 -27.40 88.73 30.14
CA CYS A 15 -26.72 89.69 29.26
C CYS A 15 -25.19 89.69 29.44
N PHE A 16 -24.65 89.37 30.62
CA PHE A 16 -23.21 89.33 30.86
C PHE A 16 -22.57 88.05 30.32
N THR A 17 -23.21 86.89 30.48
CA THR A 17 -22.72 85.63 29.88
C THR A 17 -22.75 85.67 28.35
N ILE A 18 -23.80 86.24 27.75
CA ILE A 18 -23.88 86.43 26.29
C ILE A 18 -22.77 87.36 25.77
N LYS A 19 -22.36 88.39 26.53
CA LYS A 19 -21.24 89.28 26.13
C LYS A 19 -19.84 88.68 26.27
N CYS A 20 -19.64 87.68 27.13
CA CYS A 20 -18.41 86.88 27.12
C CYS A 20 -18.41 85.81 26.01
N CYS A 21 -19.58 85.41 25.52
CA CYS A 21 -19.74 84.51 24.38
C CYS A 21 -19.79 85.23 23.02
N VAL A 22 -19.09 86.37 22.87
CA VAL A 22 -18.70 86.85 21.53
C VAL A 22 -17.67 85.87 20.99
N LEU A 23 -18.16 84.90 20.22
CA LEU A 23 -17.34 83.99 19.43
C LEU A 23 -16.29 84.81 18.68
N GLN A 24 -15.00 84.60 18.95
CA GLN A 24 -13.94 85.23 18.17
C GLN A 24 -14.20 84.90 16.70
N LYS A 25 -14.46 85.93 15.87
CA LYS A 25 -14.42 85.77 14.42
C LYS A 25 -13.10 85.09 14.09
N PRO A 26 -13.08 83.90 13.46
CA PRO A 26 -11.82 83.29 13.06
C PRO A 26 -11.12 84.29 12.15
N TYR A 27 -9.92 84.72 12.54
CA TYR A 27 -9.14 85.68 11.78
C TYR A 27 -8.78 85.01 10.45
N THR A 28 -9.45 85.42 9.38
CA THR A 28 -9.33 84.80 8.05
C THR A 28 -8.06 85.26 7.34
N ASP A 29 -6.92 84.87 7.89
CA ASP A 29 -5.68 84.80 7.11
C ASP A 29 -5.80 83.56 6.21
N SER A 30 -6.25 83.78 4.97
CA SER A 30 -6.83 82.76 4.10
C SER A 30 -5.79 81.91 3.35
N ARG A 31 -4.68 81.58 4.01
CA ARG A 31 -3.63 80.69 3.49
C ARG A 31 -3.34 79.56 4.47
N ARG A 32 -3.78 78.35 4.12
CA ARG A 32 -3.27 77.13 4.75
C ARG A 32 -1.79 76.98 4.38
N HIS A 33 -0.98 76.44 5.28
CA HIS A 33 0.45 76.24 5.03
C HIS A 33 0.67 74.94 4.25
N ASP A 34 1.35 75.02 3.11
CA ASP A 34 1.64 73.84 2.30
C ASP A 34 2.70 72.95 2.98
N VAL A 35 2.36 71.68 3.20
CA VAL A 35 3.25 70.66 3.79
C VAL A 35 3.44 69.51 2.82
N TYR A 36 4.67 69.02 2.71
CA TYR A 36 5.09 68.08 1.67
C TYR A 36 5.50 66.73 2.24
N ILE A 37 5.14 65.66 1.55
CA ILE A 37 5.64 64.30 1.78
C ILE A 37 6.35 63.77 0.53
N ALA A 38 7.33 62.90 0.72
CA ALA A 38 8.06 62.24 -0.36
C ALA A 38 7.35 60.96 -0.79
N GLY A 39 7.07 60.78 -2.07
CA GLY A 39 6.44 59.60 -2.64
C GLY A 39 7.36 58.80 -3.57
N PHE A 40 7.46 57.49 -3.37
CA PHE A 40 8.29 56.57 -4.15
C PHE A 40 7.43 55.50 -4.81
N PHE A 41 7.22 55.60 -6.13
CA PHE A 41 6.32 54.71 -6.88
C PHE A 41 6.98 54.21 -8.17
N PRO A 42 6.77 52.94 -8.57
CA PRO A 42 7.17 52.46 -9.89
C PRO A 42 6.10 52.80 -10.92
N PHE A 43 6.39 53.75 -11.81
CA PHE A 43 5.44 54.29 -12.78
C PHE A 43 5.88 54.06 -14.23
N GLY A 44 7.20 54.08 -14.48
CA GLY A 44 7.80 53.85 -15.79
C GLY A 44 7.59 52.43 -16.31
N LYS A 45 7.88 52.25 -17.59
CA LYS A 45 8.13 50.91 -18.15
C LYS A 45 9.58 50.56 -17.81
N GLY A 46 9.80 49.52 -17.00
CA GLY A 46 11.16 49.05 -16.68
C GLY A 46 11.89 48.51 -17.90
N VAL A 47 13.19 48.31 -17.76
CA VAL A 47 14.02 47.61 -18.74
C VAL A 47 13.67 46.12 -18.72
N GLU A 48 13.61 45.49 -19.90
CA GLU A 48 12.98 44.18 -20.16
C GLU A 48 13.76 42.95 -19.62
N GLN A 49 14.56 43.10 -18.55
CA GLN A 49 15.58 42.11 -18.13
C GLN A 49 15.53 41.77 -16.62
N SER A 50 14.34 41.76 -16.02
CA SER A 50 14.11 41.21 -14.68
C SER A 50 12.69 40.64 -14.57
N GLU A 51 12.54 39.52 -13.87
CA GLU A 51 11.30 38.72 -13.77
C GLU A 51 10.11 39.48 -13.13
N THR A 52 10.37 40.64 -12.52
CA THR A 52 9.40 41.55 -11.87
C THR A 52 8.51 42.35 -12.85
N VAL A 53 8.07 41.73 -13.94
CA VAL A 53 7.13 42.31 -14.92
C VAL A 53 5.86 42.84 -14.25
N VAL A 54 5.42 42.19 -13.16
CA VAL A 54 4.21 42.52 -12.39
C VAL A 54 4.31 43.88 -11.66
N GLU A 55 5.50 44.32 -11.25
CA GLU A 55 5.63 45.41 -10.27
C GLU A 55 5.36 46.81 -10.86
N HIS A 56 5.57 47.00 -12.16
CA HIS A 56 5.34 48.26 -12.88
C HIS A 56 3.86 48.71 -12.91
N PHE A 57 2.93 47.76 -12.80
CA PHE A 57 1.50 48.06 -12.71
C PHE A 57 1.09 48.58 -11.32
N ILE A 58 1.89 48.29 -10.29
CA ILE A 58 1.56 48.64 -8.89
C ILE A 58 1.46 50.17 -8.73
N GLY A 59 2.50 50.91 -9.12
CA GLY A 59 2.56 52.37 -8.89
C GLY A 59 1.49 53.12 -9.68
N ARG A 60 1.19 52.70 -10.91
CA ARG A 60 0.10 53.29 -11.70
C ARG A 60 -1.27 53.00 -11.12
N GLY A 61 -1.55 51.74 -10.79
CA GLY A 61 -2.85 51.35 -10.23
C GLY A 61 -3.15 51.98 -8.87
N VAL A 62 -2.14 52.40 -8.09
CA VAL A 62 -2.37 53.14 -6.82
C VAL A 62 -2.45 54.66 -6.97
N MET A 63 -1.89 55.26 -8.03
CA MET A 63 -1.88 56.73 -8.21
C MET A 63 -3.28 57.39 -8.21
N PRO A 64 -4.33 56.82 -8.83
CA PRO A 64 -5.70 57.34 -8.71
C PRO A 64 -6.18 57.39 -7.25
N SER A 65 -5.81 56.38 -6.46
CA SER A 65 -6.15 56.29 -5.05
C SER A 65 -5.37 57.28 -4.17
N VAL A 66 -4.11 57.57 -4.49
CA VAL A 66 -3.34 58.62 -3.79
C VAL A 66 -3.97 59.99 -4.03
N LYS A 67 -4.38 60.29 -5.27
CA LYS A 67 -5.07 61.54 -5.60
C LYS A 67 -6.37 61.67 -4.81
N LEU A 68 -7.23 60.64 -4.85
CA LEU A 68 -8.48 60.59 -4.08
C LEU A 68 -8.25 60.82 -2.57
N ALA A 69 -7.24 60.17 -1.99
CA ALA A 69 -6.88 60.36 -0.58
C ALA A 69 -6.41 61.79 -0.27
N LEU A 70 -5.59 62.40 -1.14
CA LEU A 70 -5.12 63.77 -0.99
C LEU A 70 -6.26 64.80 -1.16
N ASP A 71 -7.20 64.55 -2.07
CA ASP A 71 -8.42 65.37 -2.22
C ASP A 71 -9.22 65.34 -0.91
N HIS A 72 -9.60 64.14 -0.46
CA HIS A 72 -10.45 63.95 0.73
C HIS A 72 -9.79 64.46 2.02
N VAL A 73 -8.49 64.22 2.22
CA VAL A 73 -7.73 64.74 3.39
C VAL A 73 -7.71 66.27 3.41
N ASN A 74 -7.59 66.92 2.25
CA ASN A 74 -7.52 68.39 2.17
C ASN A 74 -8.92 69.05 2.28
N GLU A 75 -9.97 68.37 1.87
CA GLU A 75 -11.35 68.85 1.96
C GLU A 75 -12.00 68.59 3.33
N HIS A 76 -11.50 67.61 4.09
CA HIS A 76 -12.07 67.21 5.37
C HIS A 76 -12.10 68.34 6.42
N SER A 77 -13.30 68.66 6.93
CA SER A 77 -13.56 69.82 7.81
C SER A 77 -12.91 69.77 9.19
N GLN A 78 -12.28 68.65 9.56
CA GLN A 78 -11.64 68.43 10.87
C GLN A 78 -10.14 68.12 10.80
N ILE A 79 -9.66 67.60 9.67
CA ILE A 79 -8.27 67.13 9.55
C ILE A 79 -7.41 68.22 8.93
N LEU A 80 -6.17 68.38 9.43
CA LEU A 80 -5.16 69.32 8.93
C LEU A 80 -5.63 70.77 8.66
N ARG A 81 -6.66 71.29 9.35
CA ARG A 81 -7.32 72.61 9.10
C ARG A 81 -6.41 73.79 8.71
N ASN A 82 -5.23 73.91 9.31
CA ASN A 82 -4.28 75.02 9.11
C ASN A 82 -3.23 74.76 8.00
N TYR A 83 -3.24 73.57 7.40
CA TYR A 83 -2.23 73.05 6.48
C TYR A 83 -2.88 72.49 5.20
N ARG A 84 -2.08 72.32 4.15
CA ARG A 84 -2.49 71.63 2.92
C ARG A 84 -1.45 70.56 2.59
N LEU A 85 -1.88 69.30 2.50
CA LEU A 85 -0.99 68.17 2.24
C LEU A 85 -0.76 68.00 0.74
N HIS A 86 0.50 68.04 0.33
CA HIS A 86 0.95 67.76 -1.03
C HIS A 86 1.93 66.59 -1.04
N MET A 87 1.86 65.76 -2.08
CA MET A 87 2.86 64.72 -2.31
C MET A 87 3.81 65.12 -3.44
N TRP A 88 5.09 65.24 -3.12
CA TRP A 88 6.15 65.29 -4.13
C TRP A 88 6.60 63.85 -4.40
N TRP A 89 6.43 63.36 -5.63
CA TRP A 89 6.78 61.98 -5.96
C TRP A 89 7.66 61.89 -7.20
N ASN A 90 8.50 60.84 -7.23
CA ASN A 90 9.34 60.48 -8.36
C ASN A 90 9.08 59.02 -8.75
N ASP A 91 9.33 58.70 -10.02
CA ASP A 91 9.38 57.31 -10.50
C ASP A 91 10.64 56.62 -10.00
N THR A 92 10.51 55.36 -9.58
CA THR A 92 11.61 54.51 -9.11
C THR A 92 11.96 53.37 -10.07
N MET A 93 11.09 53.05 -11.04
CA MET A 93 11.25 51.93 -11.99
C MET A 93 11.61 50.57 -11.33
N CYS A 94 11.27 50.39 -10.04
CA CYS A 94 11.74 49.30 -9.15
C CYS A 94 13.27 49.06 -9.13
N ASN A 95 14.06 50.02 -9.60
CA ASN A 95 15.51 49.93 -9.68
C ASN A 95 16.16 50.66 -8.50
N ALA A 96 17.03 49.96 -7.75
CA ALA A 96 17.69 50.48 -6.56
C ALA A 96 18.44 51.80 -6.81
N ALA A 97 19.19 51.92 -7.92
CA ALA A 97 19.96 53.12 -8.23
C ALA A 97 19.07 54.31 -8.60
N VAL A 98 17.99 54.09 -9.36
CA VAL A 98 16.99 55.13 -9.69
C VAL A 98 16.27 55.61 -8.43
N GLY A 99 15.81 54.68 -7.58
CA GLY A 99 15.14 55.01 -6.32
C GLY A 99 16.03 55.75 -5.31
N VAL A 100 17.29 55.34 -5.16
CA VAL A 100 18.26 56.04 -4.30
C VAL A 100 18.62 57.42 -4.85
N LYS A 101 18.79 57.56 -6.18
CA LYS A 101 18.97 58.88 -6.81
C LYS A 101 17.76 59.78 -6.54
N ALA A 102 16.54 59.28 -6.78
CA ALA A 102 15.31 60.02 -6.52
C ALA A 102 15.18 60.45 -5.05
N PHE A 103 15.57 59.60 -4.10
CA PHE A 103 15.63 59.95 -2.68
C PHE A 103 16.60 61.10 -2.41
N PHE A 104 17.84 61.02 -2.87
CA PHE A 104 18.83 62.09 -2.64
C PHE A 104 18.45 63.40 -3.34
N ASP A 105 17.97 63.34 -4.58
CA ASP A 105 17.46 64.51 -5.31
C ASP A 105 16.33 65.20 -4.51
N MET A 106 15.38 64.42 -3.97
CA MET A 106 14.25 64.94 -3.19
C MET A 106 14.61 65.42 -1.78
N MET A 107 15.67 64.89 -1.16
CA MET A 107 16.17 65.37 0.14
C MET A 107 17.06 66.61 0.00
N HIS A 108 17.76 66.77 -1.12
CA HIS A 108 18.61 67.92 -1.40
C HIS A 108 17.81 69.12 -1.95
N SER A 109 16.83 68.88 -2.83
CA SER A 109 15.93 69.92 -3.33
C SER A 109 14.88 70.34 -2.31
N GLY A 110 14.62 71.66 -2.22
CA GLY A 110 13.44 72.18 -1.52
C GLY A 110 12.14 71.82 -2.26
N PRO A 111 10.96 71.89 -1.61
CA PRO A 111 10.73 72.16 -0.18
C PRO A 111 11.21 71.00 0.71
N HIS A 112 11.13 71.15 2.04
CA HIS A 112 11.39 70.04 2.98
C HIS A 112 10.22 69.04 2.99
N LYS A 113 10.52 67.73 3.00
CA LYS A 113 9.53 66.65 3.04
C LYS A 113 9.48 66.07 4.46
N LEU A 114 8.30 66.02 5.07
CA LEU A 114 8.13 65.65 6.48
C LEU A 114 8.28 64.14 6.74
N MET A 115 7.81 63.33 5.80
CA MET A 115 7.77 61.86 5.89
C MET A 115 8.02 61.26 4.49
N LEU A 116 8.46 60.01 4.48
CA LEU A 116 8.62 59.20 3.27
C LEU A 116 7.45 58.22 3.12
N PHE A 117 6.93 58.08 1.90
CA PHE A 117 5.81 57.21 1.56
C PHE A 117 6.18 56.30 0.37
N GLY A 118 5.95 54.99 0.52
CA GLY A 118 6.55 53.96 -0.33
C GLY A 118 7.94 53.50 0.15
N ALA A 119 8.72 52.76 -0.63
CA ALA A 119 8.40 52.24 -1.96
C ALA A 119 7.55 50.95 -1.89
N ALA A 120 7.23 50.37 -3.05
CA ALA A 120 6.61 49.06 -3.19
C ALA A 120 7.63 47.91 -3.33
N CYS A 121 8.71 48.15 -4.07
CA CYS A 121 9.67 47.12 -4.49
C CYS A 121 10.85 47.04 -3.52
N THR A 122 11.11 45.85 -2.97
CA THR A 122 12.09 45.62 -1.88
C THR A 122 13.50 46.11 -2.21
N HIS A 123 13.96 45.98 -3.46
CA HIS A 123 15.26 46.51 -3.91
C HIS A 123 15.39 48.04 -3.84
N VAL A 124 14.26 48.76 -3.84
CA VAL A 124 14.20 50.21 -3.63
C VAL A 124 13.93 50.55 -2.16
N THR A 125 13.07 49.78 -1.49
CA THR A 125 12.72 49.99 -0.09
C THR A 125 13.93 49.84 0.83
N ASP A 126 14.74 48.79 0.67
CA ASP A 126 15.87 48.48 1.55
C ASP A 126 16.92 49.60 1.66
N PRO A 127 17.51 50.13 0.57
CA PRO A 127 18.47 51.21 0.68
C PRO A 127 17.83 52.53 1.16
N ILE A 128 16.57 52.81 0.81
CA ILE A 128 15.86 54.00 1.32
C ILE A 128 15.57 53.88 2.82
N ALA A 129 15.21 52.70 3.32
CA ALA A 129 14.94 52.44 4.74
C ALA A 129 16.23 52.46 5.59
N LYS A 130 17.36 52.04 5.02
CA LYS A 130 18.69 52.24 5.62
C LYS A 130 19.08 53.72 5.64
N ALA A 131 18.83 54.46 4.55
CA ALA A 131 19.14 55.88 4.46
C ALA A 131 18.24 56.75 5.39
N SER A 132 16.95 56.47 5.49
CA SER A 132 15.98 57.28 6.26
C SER A 132 16.32 57.33 7.76
N LYS A 133 16.86 56.24 8.31
CA LYS A 133 17.46 56.16 9.65
C LYS A 133 18.58 57.20 9.86
N HIS A 134 19.48 57.38 8.90
CA HIS A 134 20.56 58.37 8.97
C HIS A 134 20.09 59.82 8.73
N TRP A 135 18.90 60.01 8.16
CA TRP A 135 18.28 61.32 7.98
C TRP A 135 17.30 61.70 9.10
N HIS A 136 17.12 60.83 10.10
CA HIS A 136 16.10 60.94 11.14
C HIS A 136 14.68 61.16 10.56
N LEU A 137 14.36 60.40 9.50
CA LEU A 137 13.09 60.44 8.77
C LEU A 137 12.33 59.13 8.97
N THR A 138 11.00 59.24 9.11
CA THR A 138 10.07 58.10 9.19
C THR A 138 9.54 57.75 7.80
N GLN A 139 9.39 56.45 7.53
CA GLN A 139 8.96 55.90 6.25
C GLN A 139 7.75 54.98 6.42
N LEU A 140 6.72 55.14 5.57
CA LEU A 140 5.55 54.26 5.52
C LEU A 140 5.44 53.62 4.12
N SER A 141 5.70 52.31 4.00
CA SER A 141 5.44 51.57 2.75
C SER A 141 3.96 51.21 2.62
N TYR A 142 3.46 51.27 1.38
CA TYR A 142 2.09 50.92 1.00
C TYR A 142 1.93 49.51 0.40
N ALA A 143 3.03 48.83 0.03
CA ALA A 143 2.98 47.55 -0.70
C ALA A 143 4.15 46.57 -0.42
N ASP A 144 5.18 46.93 0.35
CA ASP A 144 6.32 46.04 0.59
C ASP A 144 6.04 45.01 1.70
N THR A 145 5.79 43.78 1.29
CA THR A 145 5.38 42.66 2.16
C THR A 145 6.57 41.84 2.70
N HIS A 146 7.82 42.13 2.31
CA HIS A 146 8.96 41.26 2.59
C HIS A 146 9.21 41.11 4.11
N PRO A 147 9.40 39.88 4.64
CA PRO A 147 9.54 39.64 6.09
C PRO A 147 10.86 40.14 6.72
N MET A 148 11.73 40.83 5.97
CA MET A 148 13.03 41.31 6.45
C MET A 148 12.93 42.62 7.24
N PHE A 149 11.89 43.43 6.98
CA PHE A 149 11.70 44.76 7.57
C PHE A 149 11.19 44.72 9.01
N THR A 150 12.00 44.15 9.91
CA THR A 150 11.74 44.13 11.35
C THR A 150 12.08 45.49 12.00
N LYS A 151 11.35 45.85 13.05
CA LYS A 151 11.55 47.07 13.86
C LYS A 151 12.97 47.20 14.45
N GLU A 152 13.65 46.09 14.72
CA GLU A 152 15.01 46.07 15.27
C GLU A 152 16.04 46.54 14.25
N ASN A 153 15.95 46.04 13.02
CA ASN A 153 16.84 46.41 11.92
C ASN A 153 16.46 47.80 11.34
N PHE A 154 15.17 48.03 11.14
CA PHE A 154 14.59 49.20 10.45
C PHE A 154 13.61 49.97 11.37
N PRO A 155 14.09 50.64 12.45
CA PRO A 155 13.22 51.26 13.46
C PRO A 155 12.32 52.38 12.93
N ASN A 156 12.72 53.03 11.84
CA ASN A 156 12.00 54.14 11.21
C ASN A 156 11.05 53.70 10.09
N PHE A 157 11.04 52.41 9.74
CA PHE A 157 10.18 51.85 8.72
C PHE A 157 8.88 51.32 9.34
N PHE A 158 7.75 51.70 8.73
CA PHE A 158 6.41 51.21 9.01
C PHE A 158 5.78 50.67 7.72
N ARG A 159 4.80 49.76 7.84
CA ARG A 159 3.99 49.30 6.70
C ARG A 159 2.51 49.19 7.03
N ILE A 160 1.68 49.73 6.13
CA ILE A 160 0.21 49.66 6.18
C ILE A 160 -0.33 48.34 5.63
N VAL A 161 0.45 47.69 4.75
CA VAL A 161 0.24 46.32 4.27
C VAL A 161 0.79 45.33 5.31
N PRO A 162 0.13 44.18 5.56
CA PRO A 162 0.69 43.13 6.39
C PRO A 162 1.95 42.51 5.77
N SER A 163 2.81 41.92 6.61
CA SER A 163 3.98 41.14 6.18
C SER A 163 3.58 39.75 5.67
N GLU A 164 4.44 39.10 4.89
CA GLU A 164 4.19 37.71 4.42
C GLU A 164 4.07 36.70 5.57
N ASN A 165 4.62 37.02 6.76
CA ASN A 165 4.40 36.25 7.99
C ASN A 165 2.92 36.20 8.41
N ALA A 166 2.11 37.19 8.02
CA ALA A 166 0.68 37.26 8.36
C ALA A 166 -0.17 36.22 7.60
N PHE A 167 0.37 35.57 6.56
CA PHE A 167 -0.31 34.47 5.87
C PHE A 167 -0.21 33.12 6.63
N ASN A 168 0.62 33.03 7.67
CA ASN A 168 0.77 31.80 8.46
C ASN A 168 -0.40 31.55 9.46
N PRO A 169 -0.86 32.52 10.28
CA PRO A 169 -1.98 32.32 11.19
C PRO A 169 -3.30 31.77 10.59
N PRO A 170 -3.77 32.18 9.39
CA PRO A 170 -4.94 31.56 8.76
C PRO A 170 -4.70 30.09 8.37
N ARG A 171 -3.47 29.73 7.95
CA ARG A 171 -3.11 28.32 7.64
C ARG A 171 -3.20 27.46 8.89
N LEU A 172 -2.63 27.90 10.01
CA LEU A 172 -2.75 27.21 11.30
C LEU A 172 -4.21 27.09 11.76
N SER A 173 -5.04 28.10 11.47
CA SER A 173 -6.47 28.08 11.78
C SER A 173 -7.23 27.03 10.95
N LEU A 174 -6.89 26.88 9.66
CA LEU A 174 -7.41 25.81 8.80
C LEU A 174 -6.97 24.41 9.26
N LEU A 175 -5.68 24.24 9.63
CA LEU A 175 -5.19 22.97 10.19
C LEU A 175 -6.01 22.56 11.41
N LYS A 176 -6.31 23.51 12.29
CA LYS A 176 -7.14 23.28 13.48
C LYS A 176 -8.59 22.94 13.14
N GLU A 177 -9.20 23.63 12.19
CA GLU A 177 -10.61 23.42 11.78
C GLU A 177 -10.84 22.01 11.22
N PHE A 178 -9.92 21.51 10.39
CA PHE A 178 -9.98 20.15 9.82
C PHE A 178 -9.26 19.09 10.66
N ASN A 179 -8.79 19.46 11.85
CA ASN A 179 -8.04 18.59 12.77
C ASN A 179 -6.82 17.90 12.12
N TRP A 180 -6.15 18.60 11.19
CA TRP A 180 -4.94 18.15 10.52
C TRP A 180 -3.73 18.42 11.42
N THR A 181 -3.14 17.35 11.96
CA THR A 181 -2.03 17.41 12.93
C THR A 181 -0.67 17.16 12.28
N ARG A 182 -0.66 16.60 11.07
CA ARG A 182 0.53 16.11 10.36
C ARG A 182 0.63 16.79 8.99
N VAL A 183 1.72 17.52 8.77
CA VAL A 183 1.93 18.34 7.57
C VAL A 183 3.33 18.13 6.99
N GLY A 184 3.50 18.34 5.70
CA GLY A 184 4.81 18.59 5.10
C GLY A 184 4.84 19.93 4.39
N THR A 185 6.05 20.39 4.10
CA THR A 185 6.27 21.79 3.74
C THR A 185 7.28 21.91 2.61
N ILE A 186 7.02 22.82 1.68
CA ILE A 186 7.90 23.07 0.53
C ILE A 186 8.07 24.57 0.27
N TYR A 187 9.31 25.00 0.11
CA TYR A 187 9.63 26.41 -0.10
C TYR A 187 10.78 26.65 -1.08
N GLN A 188 10.70 27.78 -1.78
CA GLN A 188 11.78 28.29 -2.62
C GLN A 188 12.88 28.87 -1.71
N ASN A 189 14.13 28.48 -1.94
CA ASN A 189 15.28 28.88 -1.12
C ASN A 189 15.77 30.31 -1.45
N GLU A 190 14.89 31.28 -1.25
CA GLU A 190 15.10 32.72 -1.41
C GLU A 190 14.79 33.41 -0.07
N PRO A 191 15.50 34.49 0.34
CA PRO A 191 15.25 35.17 1.63
C PRO A 191 13.80 35.60 1.88
N ARG A 192 13.03 35.91 0.82
CA ARG A 192 11.62 36.25 0.89
C ARG A 192 10.78 35.10 1.44
N TYR A 193 10.79 33.96 0.74
CA TYR A 193 9.97 32.79 1.06
C TYR A 193 10.51 32.00 2.26
N SER A 194 11.84 31.86 2.38
CA SER A 194 12.49 31.13 3.48
C SER A 194 12.25 31.77 4.85
N LEU A 195 12.25 33.10 4.98
CA LEU A 195 11.94 33.76 6.25
C LEU A 195 10.47 33.55 6.67
N ALA A 196 9.53 33.64 5.74
CA ALA A 196 8.11 33.37 6.00
C ALA A 196 7.86 31.88 6.33
N HIS A 197 8.60 30.97 5.69
CA HIS A 197 8.59 29.53 5.98
C HIS A 197 9.19 29.22 7.36
N ASN A 198 10.35 29.79 7.72
CA ASN A 198 10.96 29.59 9.04
C ASN A 198 10.03 30.07 10.17
N LYS A 199 9.27 31.14 9.94
CA LYS A 199 8.23 31.59 10.87
C LYS A 199 7.04 30.62 10.93
N LEU A 200 6.66 29.99 9.81
CA LEU A 200 5.61 28.96 9.75
C LEU A 200 6.02 27.72 10.55
N VAL A 201 7.26 27.23 10.38
CA VAL A 201 7.81 26.10 11.14
C VAL A 201 7.75 26.38 12.66
N ALA A 202 8.26 27.52 13.11
CA ALA A 202 8.21 27.91 14.51
C ALA A 202 6.77 28.05 15.07
N ASP A 203 5.80 28.45 14.24
CA ASP A 203 4.39 28.52 14.62
C ASP A 203 3.74 27.13 14.71
N LEU A 204 4.12 26.18 13.86
CA LEU A 204 3.67 24.78 13.90
C LEU A 204 4.22 24.05 15.14
N ASP A 205 5.51 24.22 15.42
CA ASP A 205 6.18 23.66 16.61
C ASP A 205 5.55 24.19 17.90
N ALA A 206 5.21 25.50 17.95
CA ALA A 206 4.55 26.13 19.10
C ALA A 206 3.13 25.62 19.37
N VAL A 207 2.48 24.99 18.38
CA VAL A 207 1.16 24.32 18.53
C VAL A 207 1.32 22.80 18.75
N GLY A 208 2.51 22.24 18.51
CA GLY A 208 2.79 20.80 18.62
C GLY A 208 2.33 19.98 17.42
N TYR A 209 2.22 20.59 16.23
CA TYR A 209 1.89 19.86 15.00
C TYR A 209 3.14 19.18 14.40
N GLN A 210 2.96 17.97 13.88
CA GLN A 210 4.06 17.16 13.35
C GLN A 210 4.41 17.60 11.92
N ILE A 211 5.57 18.22 11.76
CA ILE A 211 6.21 18.38 10.45
C ILE A 211 6.84 17.02 10.07
N VAL A 212 6.34 16.40 9.00
CA VAL A 212 6.79 15.10 8.50
C VAL A 212 8.13 15.21 7.78
N GLU A 213 8.22 16.22 6.92
CA GLU A 213 9.30 16.42 5.97
C GLU A 213 9.24 17.89 5.51
N ALA A 214 10.39 18.53 5.40
CA ALA A 214 10.52 19.94 5.02
C ALA A 214 11.56 20.06 3.91
N GLN A 215 11.12 20.41 2.70
CA GLN A 215 11.99 20.43 1.52
C GLN A 215 12.15 21.85 0.97
N SER A 216 13.39 22.18 0.63
CA SER A 216 13.77 23.44 -0.01
C SER A 216 14.25 23.17 -1.44
N PHE A 217 13.94 24.07 -2.36
CA PHE A 217 14.41 23.97 -3.75
C PHE A 217 15.02 25.30 -4.24
N THR A 218 15.88 25.20 -5.24
CA THR A 218 16.46 26.34 -5.98
C THR A 218 16.12 26.28 -7.46
N ASN A 219 16.53 25.19 -8.12
CA ASN A 219 16.49 25.05 -9.59
C ASN A 219 15.68 23.83 -10.06
N GLU A 220 15.33 22.90 -9.16
CA GLU A 220 14.61 21.66 -9.48
C GLU A 220 13.69 21.30 -8.30
N VAL A 221 12.45 20.90 -8.59
CA VAL A 221 11.44 20.58 -7.58
C VAL A 221 11.08 19.08 -7.55
N THR A 222 11.29 18.35 -8.64
CA THR A 222 10.87 16.95 -8.78
C THR A 222 11.46 16.07 -7.67
N THR A 223 12.76 16.18 -7.38
CA THR A 223 13.41 15.48 -6.26
C THR A 223 12.84 15.84 -4.87
N ALA A 224 12.32 17.06 -4.68
CA ALA A 224 11.68 17.47 -3.43
C ALA A 224 10.25 16.88 -3.30
N LEU A 225 9.48 16.86 -4.39
CA LEU A 225 8.13 16.28 -4.42
C LEU A 225 8.16 14.76 -4.24
N ILE A 226 9.12 14.06 -4.85
CA ILE A 226 9.29 12.60 -4.66
C ILE A 226 9.46 12.26 -3.18
N LYS A 227 10.33 12.95 -2.44
CA LYS A 227 10.52 12.74 -1.00
C LYS A 227 9.25 13.00 -0.19
N LEU A 228 8.47 14.02 -0.55
CA LEU A 228 7.18 14.29 0.11
C LEU A 228 6.17 13.15 -0.14
N LYS A 229 6.12 12.61 -1.37
CA LYS A 229 5.30 11.44 -1.73
C LYS A 229 5.73 10.16 -0.99
N GLU A 230 7.04 9.88 -0.93
CA GLU A 230 7.62 8.73 -0.20
C GLU A 230 7.25 8.70 1.30
N LYS A 231 6.90 9.84 1.89
CA LYS A 231 6.59 10.00 3.32
C LYS A 231 5.09 9.94 3.66
N ASP A 232 4.20 9.65 2.69
CA ASP A 232 2.72 9.80 2.79
C ASP A 232 2.30 11.22 3.23
N THR A 233 2.93 12.24 2.65
CA THR A 233 2.67 13.65 3.00
C THR A 233 1.43 14.16 2.27
N ARG A 234 0.31 14.20 2.98
CA ARG A 234 -1.01 14.55 2.40
C ARG A 234 -1.34 16.04 2.47
N ILE A 235 -1.02 16.71 3.59
CA ILE A 235 -1.27 18.14 3.77
C ILE A 235 0.04 18.90 3.50
N LEU A 236 0.03 19.78 2.49
CA LEU A 236 1.22 20.37 1.87
C LEU A 236 1.16 21.91 1.93
N LEU A 237 2.10 22.51 2.67
CA LEU A 237 2.18 23.96 2.86
C LEU A 237 3.27 24.56 1.92
N GLY A 238 2.87 25.48 1.04
CA GLY A 238 3.71 26.04 -0.01
C GLY A 238 4.09 27.53 0.17
N ASN A 239 5.36 27.84 -0.02
CA ASN A 239 5.92 29.20 -0.01
C ASN A 239 6.91 29.40 -1.20
N PHE A 240 6.41 29.91 -2.33
CA PHE A 240 7.17 30.05 -3.59
C PHE A 240 6.55 31.12 -4.52
N ASN A 241 7.25 31.49 -5.59
CA ASN A 241 6.79 32.51 -6.56
C ASN A 241 5.77 31.98 -7.61
N GLU A 242 5.23 32.89 -8.43
CA GLU A 242 4.18 32.58 -9.43
C GLU A 242 4.67 31.62 -10.53
N ASN A 243 5.95 31.70 -10.93
CA ASN A 243 6.54 30.87 -11.97
C ASN A 243 6.72 29.43 -11.43
N TRP A 244 7.35 29.31 -10.26
CA TRP A 244 7.53 28.04 -9.57
C TRP A 244 6.22 27.38 -9.19
N ALA A 245 5.15 28.13 -8.92
CA ALA A 245 3.83 27.54 -8.71
C ALA A 245 3.38 26.71 -9.93
N LYS A 246 3.51 27.22 -11.16
CA LYS A 246 3.13 26.47 -12.37
C LYS A 246 3.98 25.22 -12.58
N TYR A 247 5.29 25.31 -12.34
CA TYR A 247 6.19 24.14 -12.36
C TYR A 247 5.84 23.11 -11.28
N ILE A 248 5.56 23.53 -10.05
CA ILE A 248 5.21 22.65 -8.93
C ILE A 248 3.92 21.88 -9.21
N PHE A 249 2.87 22.55 -9.68
CA PHE A 249 1.61 21.86 -9.99
C PHE A 249 1.69 20.99 -11.26
N CYS A 250 2.54 21.34 -12.23
CA CYS A 250 2.88 20.46 -13.37
C CYS A 250 3.58 19.17 -12.92
N GLU A 251 4.59 19.26 -12.05
CA GLU A 251 5.28 18.07 -11.52
C GLU A 251 4.40 17.30 -10.53
N ALA A 252 3.57 17.97 -9.73
CA ALA A 252 2.58 17.34 -8.87
C ALA A 252 1.53 16.55 -9.66
N TYR A 253 1.12 17.03 -10.84
CA TYR A 253 0.25 16.26 -11.76
C TYR A 253 0.91 14.95 -12.19
N LYS A 254 2.16 15.02 -12.70
CA LYS A 254 2.95 13.84 -13.13
C LYS A 254 3.27 12.86 -12.01
N LEU A 255 3.22 13.32 -10.76
CA LEU A 255 3.47 12.54 -9.55
C LEU A 255 2.18 12.14 -8.81
N ASP A 256 0.99 12.30 -9.39
CA ASP A 256 -0.32 11.99 -8.75
C ASP A 256 -0.53 12.69 -7.39
N MET A 257 0.11 13.84 -7.15
CA MET A 257 0.06 14.60 -5.88
C MET A 257 -1.11 15.60 -5.87
N TYR A 258 -2.27 15.17 -6.34
CA TYR A 258 -3.49 15.98 -6.49
C TYR A 258 -4.75 15.14 -6.20
N GLY A 259 -5.93 15.79 -6.27
CA GLY A 259 -7.21 15.12 -6.01
C GLY A 259 -7.40 14.71 -4.54
N ARG A 260 -8.30 13.75 -4.28
CA ARG A 260 -8.86 13.48 -2.94
C ARG A 260 -7.84 13.27 -1.81
N LYS A 261 -6.65 12.73 -2.09
CA LYS A 261 -5.65 12.38 -1.05
C LYS A 261 -4.82 13.55 -0.54
N TYR A 262 -4.71 14.63 -1.31
CA TYR A 262 -3.76 15.71 -1.06
C TYR A 262 -4.47 17.04 -0.88
N GLN A 263 -3.95 17.86 0.04
CA GLN A 263 -4.39 19.25 0.19
C GLN A 263 -3.21 20.20 0.10
N TRP A 264 -3.26 21.09 -0.88
CA TRP A 264 -2.31 22.19 -1.04
C TRP A 264 -2.82 23.46 -0.34
N LEU A 265 -1.96 24.10 0.46
CA LEU A 265 -2.17 25.42 1.06
C LEU A 265 -1.01 26.35 0.68
N ILE A 266 -1.25 27.26 -0.28
CA ILE A 266 -0.20 28.08 -0.91
C ILE A 266 -0.39 29.58 -0.66
N MET A 267 0.58 30.40 -1.05
CA MET A 267 0.46 31.86 -0.98
C MET A 267 -0.34 32.38 -2.17
N GLY A 268 -1.41 33.12 -1.95
CA GLY A 268 -2.30 33.64 -2.99
C GLY A 268 -1.84 34.96 -3.62
N THR A 269 -0.63 35.42 -3.32
CA THR A 269 -0.08 36.73 -3.73
C THR A 269 0.24 36.83 -5.23
N TYR A 270 -0.13 35.82 -6.03
CA TYR A 270 0.00 35.80 -7.49
C TYR A 270 -0.99 36.77 -8.16
N SER A 271 -0.80 36.99 -9.46
CA SER A 271 -1.63 37.87 -10.29
C SER A 271 -2.91 37.19 -10.80
N HIS A 272 -3.83 37.97 -11.38
CA HIS A 272 -5.11 37.45 -11.87
C HIS A 272 -4.90 36.41 -12.99
N GLU A 273 -5.55 35.24 -12.87
CA GLU A 273 -5.47 34.14 -13.84
C GLU A 273 -4.03 33.70 -14.18
N TRP A 274 -3.13 33.75 -13.19
CA TRP A 274 -1.71 33.42 -13.32
C TRP A 274 -1.44 32.06 -14.00
N TRP A 275 -2.26 31.05 -13.74
CA TRP A 275 -2.17 29.71 -14.33
C TRP A 275 -2.49 29.68 -15.84
N LYS A 276 -3.19 30.69 -16.37
CA LYS A 276 -3.53 30.82 -17.80
C LYS A 276 -2.46 31.55 -18.61
N LYS A 277 -1.39 32.02 -17.97
CA LYS A 277 -0.26 32.65 -18.65
C LYS A 277 0.66 31.59 -19.26
N ASN A 278 0.69 31.52 -20.59
CA ASN A 278 1.66 30.71 -21.33
C ASN A 278 3.10 31.02 -20.89
N ASP A 279 3.82 30.01 -20.41
CA ASP A 279 5.28 29.98 -20.42
C ASP A 279 5.73 29.00 -21.50
N SER A 280 6.73 29.39 -22.28
CA SER A 280 7.31 28.56 -23.34
C SER A 280 8.18 27.39 -22.84
N GLU A 281 8.42 27.33 -21.53
CA GLU A 281 9.24 26.32 -20.85
C GLU A 281 8.41 25.26 -20.09
N LEU A 282 7.09 25.47 -19.95
CA LEU A 282 6.23 24.60 -19.16
C LEU A 282 5.74 23.40 -19.99
N ASN A 283 6.26 22.21 -19.68
CA ASN A 283 5.85 20.94 -20.29
C ASN A 283 4.49 20.41 -19.76
N CYS A 284 3.47 21.26 -19.69
CA CYS A 284 2.11 20.91 -19.26
C CYS A 284 1.04 21.62 -20.09
N THR A 285 -0.08 20.95 -20.32
CA THR A 285 -1.31 21.59 -20.81
C THR A 285 -2.04 22.32 -19.68
N LEU A 286 -2.84 23.33 -20.06
CA LEU A 286 -3.66 24.09 -19.12
C LEU A 286 -4.67 23.20 -18.39
N SER A 287 -5.22 22.17 -19.05
CA SER A 287 -6.15 21.20 -18.45
C SER A 287 -5.51 20.35 -17.34
N GLU A 288 -4.26 19.93 -17.50
CA GLU A 288 -3.52 19.18 -16.48
C GLU A 288 -3.20 20.08 -15.27
N LEU A 289 -2.78 21.33 -15.54
CA LEU A 289 -2.50 22.32 -14.51
C LEU A 289 -3.77 22.70 -13.71
N GLU A 290 -4.91 22.93 -14.37
CA GLU A 290 -6.19 23.19 -13.67
C GLU A 290 -6.67 21.95 -12.88
N THR A 291 -6.41 20.73 -13.38
CA THR A 291 -6.72 19.47 -12.66
C THR A 291 -5.86 19.29 -11.41
N ALA A 292 -4.58 19.70 -11.43
CA ALA A 292 -3.70 19.66 -10.27
C ALA A 292 -3.95 20.81 -9.27
N LEU A 293 -4.45 21.94 -9.74
CA LEU A 293 -4.81 23.10 -8.90
C LEU A 293 -6.15 22.94 -8.18
N GLU A 294 -7.08 22.13 -8.70
CA GLU A 294 -8.41 21.93 -8.13
C GLU A 294 -8.37 21.68 -6.61
N GLN A 295 -9.21 22.42 -5.87
CA GLN A 295 -9.32 22.47 -4.41
C GLN A 295 -8.12 23.02 -3.63
N THR A 296 -7.04 23.44 -4.29
CA THR A 296 -5.95 24.21 -3.64
C THR A 296 -6.51 25.42 -2.92
N ILE A 297 -6.08 25.63 -1.66
CA ILE A 297 -6.46 26.79 -0.86
C ILE A 297 -5.32 27.82 -0.92
N LEU A 298 -5.67 29.07 -1.19
CA LEU A 298 -4.73 30.18 -1.31
C LEU A 298 -5.02 31.24 -0.25
N THR A 299 -4.00 31.64 0.51
CA THR A 299 -4.06 32.78 1.45
C THR A 299 -3.55 34.04 0.76
N ASP A 300 -4.45 34.97 0.42
CA ASP A 300 -4.16 36.22 -0.32
C ASP A 300 -4.48 37.46 0.55
N LEU A 301 -4.05 38.63 0.10
CA LEU A 301 -4.34 39.91 0.73
C LEU A 301 -5.81 40.30 0.48
N LEU A 302 -6.55 40.66 1.54
CA LEU A 302 -7.88 41.24 1.38
C LEU A 302 -7.76 42.71 0.90
N PRO A 303 -8.24 43.09 -0.31
CA PRO A 303 -7.99 44.44 -0.86
C PRO A 303 -8.84 45.56 -0.24
N LEU A 304 -10.01 45.21 0.32
CA LEU A 304 -11.00 46.12 0.91
C LEU A 304 -11.79 45.43 2.03
N SER A 305 -12.28 46.19 2.99
CA SER A 305 -13.13 45.71 4.08
C SER A 305 -14.50 45.25 3.57
N THR A 306 -15.03 44.19 4.16
CA THR A 306 -16.37 43.64 3.89
C THR A 306 -17.39 43.96 4.99
N ASN A 307 -16.97 44.65 6.08
CA ASN A 307 -17.83 44.96 7.23
C ASN A 307 -18.94 45.99 6.93
N GLY A 308 -18.84 46.75 5.84
CA GLY A 308 -19.77 47.85 5.52
C GLY A 308 -19.67 49.09 6.42
N GLU A 309 -18.67 49.17 7.30
CA GLU A 309 -18.47 50.29 8.22
C GLU A 309 -18.09 51.60 7.51
N ILE A 310 -18.51 52.73 8.06
CA ILE A 310 -18.19 54.07 7.54
C ILE A 310 -16.77 54.44 7.97
N THR A 311 -15.90 54.71 7.00
CA THR A 311 -14.48 55.02 7.21
C THR A 311 -14.27 56.44 7.74
N ILE A 312 -13.04 56.76 8.15
CA ILE A 312 -12.65 58.13 8.55
C ILE A 312 -12.97 59.20 7.49
N SER A 313 -13.03 58.85 6.21
CA SER A 313 -13.42 59.75 5.12
C SER A 313 -14.91 60.08 5.06
N GLY A 314 -15.76 59.41 5.84
CA GLY A 314 -17.22 59.55 5.78
C GLY A 314 -17.92 58.72 4.69
N ILE A 315 -17.16 57.88 3.98
CA ILE A 315 -17.63 56.94 2.94
C ILE A 315 -17.36 55.48 3.35
N THR A 316 -18.10 54.54 2.78
CA THR A 316 -17.87 53.09 2.91
C THR A 316 -16.79 52.58 1.94
N ALA A 317 -16.33 51.35 2.15
CA ALA A 317 -15.35 50.71 1.26
C ALA A 317 -15.88 50.47 -0.18
N ASP A 318 -17.18 50.20 -0.34
CA ASP A 318 -17.81 50.02 -1.66
C ASP A 318 -18.01 51.34 -2.40
N GLU A 319 -18.36 52.43 -1.71
CA GLU A 319 -18.42 53.77 -2.31
C GLU A 319 -17.04 54.23 -2.79
N TYR A 320 -16.01 54.08 -1.94
CA TYR A 320 -14.61 54.31 -2.32
C TYR A 320 -14.20 53.48 -3.56
N LYS A 321 -14.66 52.23 -3.66
CA LYS A 321 -14.37 51.35 -4.80
C LYS A 321 -14.97 51.91 -6.09
N VAL A 322 -16.21 52.39 -6.08
CA VAL A 322 -16.85 53.03 -7.24
C VAL A 322 -16.09 54.29 -7.67
N GLU A 323 -15.68 55.13 -6.72
CA GLU A 323 -14.86 56.31 -7.02
C GLU A 323 -13.49 55.95 -7.61
N TYR A 324 -12.81 54.95 -7.04
CA TYR A 324 -11.53 54.44 -7.54
C TYR A 324 -11.66 53.83 -8.95
N ASP A 325 -12.67 52.99 -9.18
CA ASP A 325 -12.98 52.40 -10.49
C ASP A 325 -13.26 53.49 -11.54
N SER A 326 -13.94 54.58 -11.17
CA SER A 326 -14.18 55.73 -12.06
C SER A 326 -12.91 56.50 -12.46
N ARG A 327 -11.88 56.53 -11.59
CA ARG A 327 -10.65 57.32 -11.79
C ARG A 327 -9.47 56.53 -12.37
N ARG A 328 -9.48 55.19 -12.30
CA ARG A 328 -8.31 54.36 -12.68
C ARG A 328 -8.24 53.94 -14.15
N GLY A 329 -9.38 53.90 -14.85
CA GLY A 329 -9.46 53.31 -16.19
C GLY A 329 -9.08 51.83 -16.18
N VAL A 330 -8.09 51.44 -16.99
CA VAL A 330 -7.68 50.02 -17.15
C VAL A 330 -6.73 49.53 -16.04
N GLU A 331 -5.93 50.43 -15.45
CA GLU A 331 -4.80 50.02 -14.59
C GLU A 331 -5.27 49.75 -13.14
N TYR A 332 -5.24 48.48 -12.73
CA TYR A 332 -5.64 48.01 -11.38
C TYR A 332 -4.41 47.55 -10.57
N SER A 333 -4.44 47.78 -9.25
CA SER A 333 -3.42 47.30 -8.30
C SER A 333 -4.05 46.93 -6.97
N ARG A 334 -3.82 45.70 -6.48
CA ARG A 334 -4.42 45.19 -5.21
C ARG A 334 -4.12 46.05 -3.97
N PHE A 335 -3.08 46.90 -4.05
CA PHE A 335 -2.64 47.78 -2.98
C PHE A 335 -3.36 49.14 -2.95
N HIS A 336 -4.38 49.36 -3.78
CA HIS A 336 -5.07 50.66 -3.88
C HIS A 336 -5.66 51.13 -2.53
N GLY A 337 -6.48 50.30 -1.86
CA GLY A 337 -7.03 50.62 -0.53
C GLY A 337 -5.95 50.83 0.53
N TYR A 338 -4.91 49.98 0.54
CA TYR A 338 -3.75 50.12 1.43
C TYR A 338 -3.02 51.45 1.23
N THR A 339 -2.98 51.96 0.00
CA THR A 339 -2.37 53.24 -0.34
C THR A 339 -3.26 54.41 0.12
N TYR A 340 -4.58 54.31 -0.03
CA TYR A 340 -5.55 55.28 0.49
C TYR A 340 -5.40 55.44 2.01
N ASP A 341 -5.50 54.34 2.74
CA ASP A 341 -5.37 54.30 4.20
C ASP A 341 -3.97 54.73 4.67
N GLY A 342 -2.93 54.47 3.86
CA GLY A 342 -1.57 54.94 4.12
C GLY A 342 -1.44 56.48 4.11
N ILE A 343 -2.12 57.16 3.17
CA ILE A 343 -2.15 58.63 3.13
C ILE A 343 -2.94 59.21 4.31
N TRP A 344 -4.06 58.57 4.70
CA TRP A 344 -4.80 58.95 5.91
C TRP A 344 -3.97 58.79 7.19
N ALA A 345 -3.22 57.69 7.32
CA ALA A 345 -2.31 57.48 8.44
C ALA A 345 -1.21 58.56 8.53
N VAL A 346 -0.64 58.97 7.38
CA VAL A 346 0.32 60.08 7.30
C VAL A 346 -0.32 61.42 7.68
N ALA A 347 -1.53 61.71 7.21
CA ALA A 347 -2.25 62.94 7.56
C ALA A 347 -2.55 63.03 9.07
N LEU A 348 -2.98 61.93 9.68
CA LEU A 348 -3.21 61.82 11.13
C LEU A 348 -1.91 61.95 11.93
N ALA A 349 -0.81 61.35 11.46
CA ALA A 349 0.49 61.49 12.09
C ALA A 349 0.97 62.96 12.08
N ILE A 350 0.90 63.62 10.92
CA ILE A 350 1.23 65.06 10.78
C ILE A 350 0.34 65.91 11.70
N GLN A 351 -0.96 65.60 11.82
CA GLN A 351 -1.87 66.31 12.73
C GLN A 351 -1.51 66.10 14.22
N SER A 352 -1.15 64.87 14.61
CA SER A 352 -0.72 64.53 15.97
C SER A 352 0.57 65.29 16.33
N VAL A 353 1.54 65.34 15.41
CA VAL A 353 2.76 66.14 15.55
C VAL A 353 2.44 67.64 15.60
N ALA A 354 1.54 68.14 14.74
CA ALA A 354 1.10 69.55 14.72
C ALA A 354 0.41 70.00 16.01
N HIS A 355 -0.22 69.07 16.75
CA HIS A 355 -0.77 69.32 18.07
C HIS A 355 0.33 69.28 19.16
N LYS A 356 1.17 68.24 19.15
CA LYS A 356 2.27 68.08 20.13
C LYS A 356 3.33 69.17 20.06
N ILE A 357 3.71 69.63 18.87
CA ILE A 357 4.77 70.66 18.74
C ILE A 357 4.38 71.97 19.44
N LYS A 358 3.10 72.37 19.37
CA LYS A 358 2.59 73.56 20.07
C LYS A 358 2.71 73.47 21.59
N TYR A 359 2.71 72.26 22.15
CA TYR A 359 2.91 72.03 23.59
C TYR A 359 4.40 72.15 23.96
N PHE A 360 5.29 71.44 23.26
CA PHE A 360 6.72 71.39 23.58
C PHE A 360 7.52 72.62 23.13
N ARG A 361 7.16 73.23 21.99
CA ARG A 361 7.85 74.36 21.37
C ARG A 361 6.81 75.33 20.80
N ARG A 362 6.17 76.13 21.66
CA ARG A 362 5.07 77.07 21.32
C ARG A 362 5.30 77.95 20.08
N ASN A 363 6.56 78.29 19.78
CA ASN A 363 6.95 79.16 18.68
C ASN A 363 7.35 78.39 17.40
N GLN A 364 7.18 77.07 17.34
CA GLN A 364 7.46 76.25 16.14
C GLN A 364 6.19 75.58 15.61
N THR A 365 6.11 75.54 14.29
CA THR A 365 5.09 74.85 13.49
C THR A 365 5.69 73.59 12.86
N VAL A 366 4.89 72.80 12.14
CA VAL A 366 5.42 71.65 11.39
C VAL A 366 6.27 72.09 10.19
N ASN A 367 6.13 73.35 9.73
CA ASN A 367 6.96 73.91 8.65
C ASN A 367 8.42 74.13 9.09
N ASP A 368 8.66 74.26 10.41
CA ASP A 368 9.98 74.42 11.02
C ASP A 368 10.74 73.08 11.18
N PHE A 369 10.22 72.02 10.57
CA PHE A 369 10.84 70.70 10.50
C PHE A 369 12.24 70.76 9.88
N ARG A 370 13.18 70.00 10.46
CA ARG A 370 14.55 69.88 9.97
C ARG A 370 14.95 68.41 9.88
N TYR A 371 15.54 68.03 8.76
CA TYR A 371 16.21 66.74 8.63
C TYR A 371 17.32 66.59 9.69
N ARG A 372 17.59 65.35 10.10
CA ARG A 372 18.63 64.97 11.07
C ARG A 372 18.44 65.49 12.51
N ASP A 373 17.24 65.97 12.89
CA ASP A 373 16.89 66.28 14.28
C ASP A 373 16.09 65.10 14.90
N PRO A 374 16.66 64.34 15.85
CA PRO A 374 16.02 63.17 16.46
C PRO A 374 14.78 63.52 17.31
N PHE A 375 14.56 64.80 17.64
CA PHE A 375 13.32 65.23 18.30
C PHE A 375 12.12 65.08 17.37
N TRP A 376 12.25 65.46 16.09
CA TRP A 376 11.19 65.32 15.11
C TRP A 376 10.92 63.85 14.76
N GLU A 377 11.97 63.05 14.58
CA GLU A 377 11.88 61.59 14.42
C GLU A 377 11.04 60.97 15.54
N LYS A 378 11.40 61.21 16.81
CA LYS A 378 10.66 60.66 17.95
C LYS A 378 9.19 61.06 17.94
N LEU A 379 8.85 62.30 17.57
CA LEU A 379 7.47 62.76 17.45
C LEU A 379 6.70 62.02 16.34
N PHE A 380 7.29 61.80 15.16
CA PHE A 380 6.64 61.08 14.06
C PHE A 380 6.50 59.57 14.33
N LEU A 381 7.52 58.93 14.93
CA LEU A 381 7.45 57.53 15.35
C LEU A 381 6.33 57.29 16.38
N GLU A 382 6.23 58.16 17.39
CA GLU A 382 5.18 58.06 18.41
C GLU A 382 3.79 58.40 17.83
N ALA A 383 3.71 59.31 16.86
CA ALA A 383 2.47 59.65 16.17
C ALA A 383 1.92 58.47 15.34
N LEU A 384 2.76 57.79 14.55
CA LEU A 384 2.33 56.58 13.82
C LEU A 384 1.95 55.45 14.78
N ASN A 385 2.77 55.18 15.80
CA ASN A 385 2.50 54.10 16.77
C ASN A 385 1.16 54.30 17.52
N ASN A 386 0.76 55.55 17.74
CA ASN A 386 -0.51 55.88 18.41
C ASN A 386 -1.67 56.14 17.42
N THR A 387 -1.46 55.97 16.10
CA THR A 387 -2.51 56.13 15.09
C THR A 387 -3.44 54.91 15.09
N SER A 388 -4.75 55.17 15.21
CA SER A 388 -5.81 54.16 15.17
C SER A 388 -7.07 54.76 14.54
N PHE A 389 -7.57 54.19 13.44
CA PHE A 389 -8.80 54.62 12.75
C PHE A 389 -9.38 53.50 11.89
N GLU A 390 -10.62 53.67 11.40
CA GLU A 390 -11.25 52.74 10.45
C GLU A 390 -11.05 53.23 9.01
N GLY A 391 -10.41 52.39 8.19
CA GLY A 391 -10.04 52.67 6.80
C GLY A 391 -10.79 51.80 5.80
N VAL A 392 -10.58 52.05 4.50
CA VAL A 392 -11.27 51.29 3.42
C VAL A 392 -10.83 49.82 3.38
N THR A 393 -9.68 49.49 3.98
CA THR A 393 -9.17 48.14 4.19
C THR A 393 -9.43 47.60 5.60
N GLY A 394 -10.34 48.22 6.37
CA GLY A 394 -10.68 47.85 7.73
C GLY A 394 -9.84 48.60 8.78
N PRO A 395 -9.74 48.11 10.03
CA PRO A 395 -9.06 48.84 11.10
C PRO A 395 -7.57 49.02 10.82
N VAL A 396 -7.11 50.27 10.93
CA VAL A 396 -5.71 50.67 10.77
C VAL A 396 -5.11 50.91 12.14
N ARG A 397 -4.20 50.02 12.58
CA ARG A 397 -3.39 50.19 13.78
C ARG A 397 -2.07 49.43 13.66
N PHE A 398 -0.98 50.06 14.11
CA PHE A 398 0.36 49.49 14.06
C PHE A 398 0.72 48.76 15.37
N TYR A 399 1.45 47.66 15.24
CA TYR A 399 2.00 46.83 16.30
C TYR A 399 3.44 46.47 15.89
N ASN A 400 4.44 46.94 16.64
CA ASN A 400 5.86 46.80 16.27
C ASN A 400 6.16 47.22 14.81
N ASN A 401 5.60 48.36 14.40
CA ASN A 401 5.68 48.98 13.07
C ASN A 401 4.94 48.24 11.93
N GLU A 402 4.36 47.07 12.17
CA GLU A 402 3.51 46.36 11.20
C GLU A 402 2.01 46.53 11.50
N ARG A 403 1.16 46.47 10.48
CA ARG A 403 -0.29 46.43 10.67
C ARG A 403 -0.80 44.98 10.72
N LYS A 404 -1.70 44.68 11.66
CA LYS A 404 -2.56 43.49 11.61
C LYS A 404 -3.79 43.80 10.74
N ALA A 405 -3.92 43.15 9.59
CA ALA A 405 -5.05 43.28 8.67
C ALA A 405 -5.83 41.95 8.54
N SER A 406 -7.00 41.97 7.91
CA SER A 406 -7.68 40.73 7.52
C SER A 406 -7.01 40.07 6.32
N ILE A 407 -7.00 38.73 6.31
CA ILE A 407 -6.44 37.90 5.23
C ILE A 407 -7.58 37.20 4.49
N LEU A 408 -7.52 37.19 3.16
CA LEU A 408 -8.51 36.56 2.29
C LEU A 408 -8.18 35.08 2.08
N LEU A 409 -9.17 34.21 2.22
CA LEU A 409 -9.06 32.81 1.80
C LEU A 409 -9.78 32.60 0.46
N LYS A 410 -9.05 32.02 -0.48
CA LYS A 410 -9.57 31.54 -1.77
C LYS A 410 -9.44 30.02 -1.85
N GLN A 411 -10.31 29.38 -2.60
CA GLN A 411 -10.11 28.02 -3.10
C GLN A 411 -10.18 28.03 -4.62
N PHE A 412 -9.35 27.21 -5.28
CA PHE A 412 -9.53 26.91 -6.69
C PHE A 412 -10.71 25.95 -6.87
N GLN A 413 -11.71 26.35 -7.65
CA GLN A 413 -12.90 25.55 -7.97
C GLN A 413 -13.24 25.74 -9.45
N GLU A 414 -13.34 24.66 -10.22
CA GLU A 414 -13.90 24.66 -11.59
C GLU A 414 -13.22 25.71 -12.51
N GLY A 415 -11.88 25.78 -12.46
CA GLY A 415 -11.07 26.69 -13.30
C GLY A 415 -11.05 28.16 -12.84
N LYS A 416 -11.42 28.45 -11.59
CA LYS A 416 -11.50 29.81 -11.01
C LYS A 416 -11.06 29.86 -9.54
N GLU A 417 -10.46 30.98 -9.14
CA GLU A 417 -10.27 31.32 -7.73
C GLU A 417 -11.58 31.88 -7.14
N VAL A 418 -12.16 31.21 -6.15
CA VAL A 418 -13.40 31.61 -5.46
C VAL A 418 -13.08 31.99 -4.01
N LYS A 419 -13.65 33.09 -3.51
CA LYS A 419 -13.55 33.47 -2.08
C LYS A 419 -14.29 32.46 -1.21
N VAL A 420 -13.62 31.88 -0.21
CA VAL A 420 -14.20 30.88 0.70
C VAL A 420 -14.21 31.30 2.17
N GLY A 421 -13.50 32.37 2.55
CA GLY A 421 -13.56 32.90 3.91
C GLY A 421 -12.64 34.09 4.13
N GLU A 422 -12.62 34.60 5.36
CA GLU A 422 -11.72 35.67 5.82
C GLU A 422 -11.14 35.35 7.20
N TYR A 423 -9.89 35.74 7.43
CA TYR A 423 -9.23 35.62 8.73
C TYR A 423 -8.91 36.99 9.30
N SER A 424 -9.49 37.32 10.46
CA SER A 424 -9.22 38.59 11.14
C SER A 424 -8.02 38.44 12.07
N ALA A 425 -6.84 38.92 11.66
CA ALA A 425 -5.62 38.89 12.49
C ALA A 425 -5.72 39.75 13.77
N ALA A 426 -6.71 40.65 13.85
CA ALA A 426 -7.03 41.41 15.05
C ALA A 426 -7.82 40.59 16.09
N LYS A 427 -8.81 39.78 15.64
CA LYS A 427 -9.62 38.89 16.49
C LYS A 427 -9.02 37.49 16.66
N GLN A 428 -8.00 37.15 15.86
CA GLN A 428 -7.40 35.80 15.73
C GLN A 428 -8.41 34.70 15.38
N HIS A 429 -9.42 35.04 14.57
CA HIS A 429 -10.53 34.16 14.21
C HIS A 429 -10.64 34.01 12.69
N LEU A 430 -10.93 32.79 12.25
CA LEU A 430 -11.23 32.41 10.87
C LEU A 430 -12.76 32.35 10.71
N ASP A 431 -13.30 33.11 9.78
CA ASP A 431 -14.72 33.12 9.44
C ASP A 431 -14.93 32.59 8.02
N MET A 432 -15.48 31.38 7.93
CA MET A 432 -15.80 30.69 6.69
C MET A 432 -17.23 31.00 6.18
N THR A 433 -18.01 31.83 6.91
CA THR A 433 -19.35 32.25 6.48
C THR A 433 -19.32 33.43 5.52
N LEU A 434 -18.23 34.21 5.52
CA LEU A 434 -18.00 35.37 4.65
C LEU A 434 -17.61 35.00 3.20
N GLY A 435 -17.82 33.77 2.77
CA GLY A 435 -17.45 33.27 1.44
C GLY A 435 -18.33 32.13 0.93
N SER A 436 -17.99 31.58 -0.24
CA SER A 436 -18.59 30.36 -0.75
C SER A 436 -18.10 29.13 0.01
N SER A 437 -18.95 28.11 0.12
CA SER A 437 -18.57 26.82 0.72
C SER A 437 -17.36 26.19 0.00
N LEU A 438 -16.44 25.62 0.79
CA LEU A 438 -15.38 24.75 0.27
C LEU A 438 -15.99 23.56 -0.48
N LYS A 439 -15.46 23.27 -1.67
CA LYS A 439 -15.71 22.01 -2.41
C LYS A 439 -14.58 21.03 -2.12
N TRP A 440 -14.82 19.73 -2.30
CA TRP A 440 -13.84 18.65 -2.12
C TRP A 440 -14.04 17.56 -3.17
N THR A 441 -12.99 16.79 -3.49
CA THR A 441 -13.05 15.62 -4.38
C THR A 441 -13.64 14.44 -3.61
N GLY A 442 -14.95 14.48 -3.43
CA GLY A 442 -15.70 13.53 -2.62
C GLY A 442 -16.57 14.21 -1.56
N LYS A 443 -16.98 13.44 -0.55
CA LYS A 443 -17.99 13.89 0.44
C LYS A 443 -17.39 14.58 1.67
N TYR A 444 -16.09 14.43 1.91
CA TYR A 444 -15.38 14.87 3.12
C TYR A 444 -13.97 15.37 2.75
N PRO A 445 -13.35 16.27 3.55
CA PRO A 445 -11.96 16.67 3.37
C PRO A 445 -10.97 15.49 3.55
N PRO A 446 -9.75 15.58 2.99
CA PRO A 446 -8.70 14.58 3.17
C PRO A 446 -8.33 14.35 4.64
N LYS A 447 -7.86 13.14 4.96
CA LYS A 447 -7.20 12.80 6.24
C LYS A 447 -5.70 13.14 6.18
N ASP A 448 -5.09 13.50 7.32
CA ASP A 448 -3.66 13.90 7.40
C ASP A 448 -2.66 12.73 7.25
N ARG A 449 -3.16 11.49 7.23
CA ARG A 449 -2.41 10.24 7.07
C ARG A 449 -3.32 9.14 6.52
N THR A 450 -2.70 8.10 5.95
CA THR A 450 -3.33 6.78 5.78
C THR A 450 -3.82 6.22 7.13
N VAL A 451 -5.07 5.78 7.20
CA VAL A 451 -5.62 5.08 8.37
C VAL A 451 -5.39 3.59 8.21
N LEU A 452 -4.62 3.00 9.13
CA LEU A 452 -4.32 1.57 9.14
C LEU A 452 -5.44 0.82 9.89
N ILE A 453 -6.13 -0.06 9.18
CA ILE A 453 -7.13 -0.98 9.74
C ILE A 453 -6.47 -2.36 9.88
N ILE A 454 -6.44 -2.91 11.09
CA ILE A 454 -5.95 -4.28 11.30
C ILE A 454 -7.14 -5.24 11.17
N GLU A 455 -7.11 -6.14 10.20
CA GLU A 455 -8.15 -7.14 9.96
C GLU A 455 -7.64 -8.53 10.36
N HIS A 456 -8.22 -9.12 11.41
CA HIS A 456 -7.79 -10.44 11.89
C HIS A 456 -8.31 -11.55 10.94
N THR A 457 -7.41 -12.15 10.16
CA THR A 457 -7.75 -13.30 9.32
C THR A 457 -8.03 -14.52 10.20
N ARG A 458 -9.13 -15.22 9.96
CA ARG A 458 -9.60 -16.36 10.76
C ARG A 458 -10.27 -17.38 9.85
N VAL A 459 -10.28 -18.64 10.26
CA VAL A 459 -10.91 -19.73 9.48
C VAL A 459 -12.38 -19.39 9.22
N ASN A 460 -12.81 -19.54 7.98
CA ASN A 460 -14.17 -19.25 7.56
C ASN A 460 -15.15 -20.15 8.34
N LYS A 461 -16.02 -19.51 9.14
CA LYS A 461 -17.00 -20.17 10.02
C LYS A 461 -17.86 -21.21 9.29
N THR A 462 -18.11 -21.02 8.00
CA THR A 462 -18.83 -21.96 7.13
C THR A 462 -18.03 -23.24 6.87
N VAL A 463 -16.74 -23.09 6.52
CA VAL A 463 -15.80 -24.20 6.26
C VAL A 463 -15.57 -25.00 7.54
N TYR A 464 -15.35 -24.31 8.66
CA TYR A 464 -15.25 -24.93 9.99
C TYR A 464 -16.50 -25.73 10.36
N ALA A 465 -17.70 -25.14 10.22
CA ALA A 465 -18.96 -25.83 10.56
C ALA A 465 -19.16 -27.11 9.72
N ILE A 466 -18.86 -27.08 8.42
CA ILE A 466 -18.94 -28.25 7.54
C ILE A 466 -17.98 -29.34 8.00
N LEU A 467 -16.69 -29.04 8.17
CA LEU A 467 -15.67 -30.04 8.52
C LEU A 467 -15.85 -30.59 9.94
N ALA A 468 -16.26 -29.76 10.90
CA ALA A 468 -16.61 -30.21 12.24
C ALA A 468 -17.83 -31.16 12.23
N SER A 469 -18.86 -30.88 11.41
CA SER A 469 -20.01 -31.77 11.28
C SER A 469 -19.66 -33.15 10.71
N LEU A 470 -18.72 -33.20 9.76
CA LEU A 470 -18.20 -34.45 9.18
C LEU A 470 -17.35 -35.24 10.19
N ALA A 471 -16.52 -34.56 11.00
CA ALA A 471 -15.78 -35.19 12.08
C ALA A 471 -16.72 -35.79 13.15
N ILE A 472 -17.78 -35.06 13.54
CA ILE A 472 -18.81 -35.55 14.46
C ILE A 472 -19.54 -36.78 13.90
N LEU A 473 -19.90 -36.78 12.61
CA LEU A 473 -20.47 -37.95 11.93
C LEU A 473 -19.50 -39.15 11.94
N GLY A 474 -18.20 -38.90 11.74
CA GLY A 474 -17.13 -39.90 11.88
C GLY A 474 -17.07 -40.53 13.28
N ILE A 475 -17.24 -39.73 14.34
CA ILE A 475 -17.31 -40.20 15.74
C ILE A 475 -18.55 -41.08 15.97
N PHE A 476 -19.71 -40.73 15.42
CA PHE A 476 -20.91 -41.59 15.50
C PHE A 476 -20.71 -42.93 14.79
N ILE A 477 -20.13 -42.93 13.58
CA ILE A 477 -19.83 -44.15 12.81
C ILE A 477 -18.80 -45.03 13.56
N ALA A 478 -17.76 -44.43 14.13
CA ALA A 478 -16.78 -45.12 14.96
C ALA A 478 -17.44 -45.76 16.21
N THR A 479 -18.31 -45.01 16.90
CA THR A 479 -19.06 -45.50 18.07
C THR A 479 -19.96 -46.69 17.72
N PHE A 480 -20.63 -46.66 16.56
CA PHE A 480 -21.40 -47.79 16.05
C PHE A 480 -20.53 -49.04 15.81
N PHE A 481 -19.37 -48.89 15.16
CA PHE A 481 -18.44 -50.02 14.95
C PHE A 481 -17.88 -50.57 16.26
N LEU A 482 -17.66 -49.72 17.28
CA LEU A 482 -17.22 -50.14 18.62
C LEU A 482 -18.30 -50.98 19.32
N ALA A 483 -19.54 -50.50 19.33
CA ALA A 483 -20.68 -51.22 19.89
C ALA A 483 -20.91 -52.58 19.18
N PHE A 484 -20.80 -52.60 17.84
CA PHE A 484 -20.88 -53.82 17.04
C PHE A 484 -19.76 -54.81 17.39
N ASN A 485 -18.51 -54.36 17.49
CA ASN A 485 -17.38 -55.24 17.81
C ASN A 485 -17.51 -55.85 19.21
N ILE A 486 -17.90 -55.04 20.20
CA ILE A 486 -18.12 -55.48 21.59
C ILE A 486 -19.28 -56.50 21.65
N LYS A 487 -20.42 -56.21 21.00
CA LYS A 487 -21.61 -57.10 21.00
C LYS A 487 -21.30 -58.48 20.43
N TYR A 488 -20.57 -58.55 19.32
CA TYR A 488 -20.27 -59.82 18.65
C TYR A 488 -18.87 -60.39 18.95
N ARG A 489 -18.15 -59.86 19.97
CA ARG A 489 -16.77 -60.25 20.34
C ARG A 489 -16.54 -61.75 20.56
N ASN A 490 -17.59 -62.47 20.95
CA ASN A 490 -17.54 -63.91 21.23
C ASN A 490 -17.62 -64.78 19.95
N GLN A 491 -18.11 -64.23 18.83
CA GLN A 491 -18.24 -64.96 17.57
C GLN A 491 -16.88 -65.33 16.99
N ARG A 492 -16.75 -66.55 16.47
CA ARG A 492 -15.46 -67.16 16.06
C ARG A 492 -14.64 -66.26 15.13
N TYR A 493 -15.29 -65.65 14.14
CA TYR A 493 -14.65 -64.78 13.15
C TYR A 493 -14.07 -63.50 13.78
N ILE A 494 -14.89 -62.75 14.54
CA ILE A 494 -14.46 -61.53 15.23
C ILE A 494 -13.42 -61.84 16.32
N LYS A 495 -13.56 -62.96 17.03
CA LYS A 495 -12.60 -63.43 18.04
C LYS A 495 -11.22 -63.73 17.46
N MET A 496 -11.14 -64.29 16.24
CA MET A 496 -9.87 -64.49 15.53
C MET A 496 -9.22 -63.18 15.08
N SER A 497 -10.01 -62.14 14.81
CA SER A 497 -9.54 -60.81 14.37
C SER A 497 -8.84 -59.97 15.45
N SER A 498 -8.63 -60.50 16.67
CA SER A 498 -8.11 -59.74 17.83
C SER A 498 -9.01 -58.55 18.21
N PRO A 499 -10.24 -58.79 18.73
CA PRO A 499 -11.24 -57.74 18.94
C PRO A 499 -10.75 -56.64 19.90
N GLN A 500 -9.93 -57.00 20.88
CA GLN A 500 -9.31 -56.06 21.82
C GLN A 500 -8.41 -55.01 21.14
N LEU A 501 -7.65 -55.38 20.11
CA LEU A 501 -6.86 -54.42 19.32
C LEU A 501 -7.73 -53.64 18.33
N ASN A 502 -8.73 -54.29 17.73
CA ASN A 502 -9.69 -53.59 16.86
C ASN A 502 -10.42 -52.46 17.61
N ASN A 503 -10.80 -52.67 18.87
CA ASN A 503 -11.37 -51.62 19.73
C ASN A 503 -10.39 -50.45 19.94
N LEU A 504 -9.10 -50.73 20.14
CA LEU A 504 -8.08 -49.70 20.36
C LEU A 504 -7.81 -48.88 19.09
N ILE A 505 -7.90 -49.49 17.90
CA ILE A 505 -7.93 -48.76 16.61
C ILE A 505 -9.10 -47.77 16.57
N ILE A 506 -10.32 -48.21 16.92
CA ILE A 506 -11.50 -47.33 16.88
C ILE A 506 -11.36 -46.15 17.86
N ILE A 507 -10.86 -46.39 19.08
CA ILE A 507 -10.61 -45.33 20.07
C ILE A 507 -9.60 -44.32 19.51
N GLY A 508 -8.52 -44.77 18.86
CA GLY A 508 -7.59 -43.89 18.15
C GLY A 508 -8.29 -43.04 17.08
N CYS A 509 -9.11 -43.67 16.22
CA CYS A 509 -9.89 -42.97 15.19
C CYS A 509 -10.86 -41.92 15.78
N MET A 510 -11.51 -42.21 16.91
CA MET A 510 -12.38 -41.23 17.60
C MET A 510 -11.56 -40.02 18.07
N VAL A 511 -10.39 -40.23 18.67
CA VAL A 511 -9.52 -39.14 19.13
C VAL A 511 -8.98 -38.30 17.96
N THR A 512 -8.65 -38.90 16.81
CA THR A 512 -8.26 -38.15 15.59
C THR A 512 -9.39 -37.36 14.94
N TYR A 513 -10.66 -37.75 15.11
CA TYR A 513 -11.77 -36.89 14.70
C TYR A 513 -11.89 -35.67 15.63
N THR A 514 -11.72 -35.86 16.93
CA THR A 514 -11.74 -34.76 17.91
C THR A 514 -10.64 -33.72 17.67
N SER A 515 -9.45 -34.11 17.18
CA SER A 515 -8.38 -33.14 16.89
C SER A 515 -8.72 -32.16 15.77
N ILE A 516 -9.62 -32.51 14.83
CA ILE A 516 -10.09 -31.59 13.78
C ILE A 516 -10.88 -30.43 14.39
N ILE A 517 -11.70 -30.72 15.41
CA ILE A 517 -12.50 -29.70 16.11
C ILE A 517 -11.56 -28.69 16.80
N PHE A 518 -10.50 -29.17 17.47
CA PHE A 518 -9.50 -28.29 18.07
C PHE A 518 -8.61 -27.57 17.06
N LEU A 519 -8.50 -28.05 15.81
CA LEU A 519 -7.66 -27.42 14.78
C LEU A 519 -8.27 -26.11 14.23
N GLY A 520 -9.60 -25.98 14.22
CA GLY A 520 -10.32 -24.81 13.70
C GLY A 520 -10.96 -23.90 14.78
N LEU A 521 -10.53 -24.02 16.05
CA LEU A 521 -11.04 -23.20 17.16
C LEU A 521 -10.19 -21.94 17.37
N ASP A 522 -10.46 -20.91 16.58
CA ASP A 522 -9.78 -19.61 16.66
C ASP A 522 -10.25 -18.74 17.84
N SER A 523 -9.48 -17.68 18.13
CA SER A 523 -9.85 -16.59 19.07
C SER A 523 -11.08 -15.75 18.65
N GLY A 524 -11.69 -16.06 17.50
CA GLY A 524 -12.99 -15.53 17.08
C GLY A 524 -14.19 -16.38 17.50
N LEU A 525 -13.95 -17.58 18.07
CA LEU A 525 -14.96 -18.49 18.62
C LEU A 525 -14.70 -18.81 20.11
N SER A 526 -13.45 -18.73 20.56
CA SER A 526 -13.05 -18.82 21.97
C SER A 526 -12.45 -17.49 22.47
N SER A 527 -12.13 -17.38 23.76
CA SER A 527 -11.42 -16.20 24.28
C SER A 527 -9.93 -16.22 23.89
N ILE A 528 -9.30 -15.05 23.86
CA ILE A 528 -7.85 -14.90 23.59
C ILE A 528 -7.02 -15.69 24.62
N GLU A 529 -7.43 -15.66 25.89
CA GLU A 529 -6.79 -16.38 26.99
C GLU A 529 -6.90 -17.91 26.85
N ALA A 530 -7.94 -18.41 26.18
CA ALA A 530 -8.13 -19.83 25.95
C ALA A 530 -7.27 -20.39 24.79
N PHE A 531 -6.76 -19.53 23.90
CA PHE A 531 -6.07 -19.94 22.68
C PHE A 531 -4.82 -20.83 22.93
N PRO A 532 -3.90 -20.53 23.88
CA PRO A 532 -2.77 -21.41 24.20
C PRO A 532 -3.18 -22.83 24.66
N TYR A 533 -4.31 -22.94 25.36
CA TYR A 533 -4.85 -24.24 25.79
C TYR A 533 -5.44 -25.03 24.61
N ILE A 534 -6.02 -24.34 23.61
CA ILE A 534 -6.47 -24.95 22.35
C ILE A 534 -5.25 -25.39 21.50
N CYS A 535 -4.21 -24.56 21.41
CA CYS A 535 -2.92 -24.90 20.81
C CYS A 535 -2.31 -26.17 21.39
N THR A 536 -2.44 -26.35 22.70
CA THR A 536 -2.00 -27.56 23.42
C THR A 536 -2.93 -28.73 23.08
N ALA A 537 -4.25 -28.56 23.18
CA ALA A 537 -5.24 -29.61 22.95
C ALA A 537 -5.20 -30.20 21.54
N ARG A 538 -5.04 -29.39 20.49
CA ARG A 538 -4.94 -29.85 19.10
C ARG A 538 -3.73 -30.78 18.89
N ALA A 539 -2.58 -30.44 19.48
CA ALA A 539 -1.34 -31.21 19.34
C ALA A 539 -1.43 -32.55 20.09
N TRP A 540 -1.86 -32.50 21.36
CA TRP A 540 -2.01 -33.69 22.20
C TRP A 540 -3.05 -34.69 21.65
N THR A 541 -4.19 -34.21 21.16
CA THR A 541 -5.23 -35.10 20.60
C THR A 541 -4.76 -35.75 19.29
N LEU A 542 -4.18 -34.99 18.36
CA LEU A 542 -3.68 -35.56 17.09
C LEU A 542 -2.60 -36.63 17.33
N MET A 543 -1.64 -36.34 18.21
CA MET A 543 -0.54 -37.27 18.56
C MET A 543 -1.06 -38.56 19.22
N ALA A 544 -1.89 -38.45 20.25
CA ALA A 544 -2.44 -39.61 20.95
C ALA A 544 -3.33 -40.48 20.04
N GLY A 545 -4.18 -39.83 19.23
CA GLY A 545 -5.07 -40.51 18.28
C GLY A 545 -4.31 -41.31 17.22
N PHE A 546 -3.28 -40.70 16.61
CA PHE A 546 -2.42 -41.38 15.63
C PHE A 546 -1.76 -42.64 16.24
N SER A 547 -1.17 -42.53 17.43
CA SER A 547 -0.45 -43.65 18.05
C SER A 547 -1.36 -44.77 18.54
N LEU A 548 -2.56 -44.44 19.05
CA LEU A 548 -3.58 -45.42 19.37
C LEU A 548 -4.01 -46.21 18.12
N ALA A 549 -4.28 -45.52 17.01
CA ALA A 549 -4.70 -46.16 15.76
C ALA A 549 -3.57 -46.96 15.10
N PHE A 550 -2.44 -46.31 14.79
CA PHE A 550 -1.33 -46.91 14.07
C PHE A 550 -0.58 -47.94 14.90
N GLY A 551 -0.32 -47.68 16.19
CA GLY A 551 0.33 -48.64 17.09
C GLY A 551 -0.47 -49.93 17.26
N SER A 552 -1.81 -49.85 17.25
CA SER A 552 -2.69 -51.03 17.29
C SER A 552 -2.68 -51.81 15.98
N MET A 553 -2.68 -51.14 14.82
CA MET A 553 -2.51 -51.79 13.52
C MET A 553 -1.13 -52.46 13.40
N PHE A 554 -0.06 -51.75 13.77
CA PHE A 554 1.31 -52.26 13.86
C PHE A 554 1.40 -53.52 14.73
N SER A 555 0.86 -53.48 15.96
CA SER A 555 0.89 -54.62 16.89
C SER A 555 0.10 -55.82 16.38
N LYS A 556 -0.97 -55.58 15.61
CA LYS A 556 -1.77 -56.63 14.96
C LYS A 556 -1.01 -57.27 13.79
N THR A 557 -0.30 -56.49 12.98
CA THR A 557 0.56 -57.00 11.88
C THR A 557 1.78 -57.73 12.44
N TRP A 558 2.39 -57.23 13.53
CA TRP A 558 3.47 -57.89 14.25
C TRP A 558 3.05 -59.25 14.83
N ARG A 559 1.82 -59.37 15.36
CA ARG A 559 1.23 -60.65 15.78
C ARG A 559 1.23 -61.67 14.65
N VAL A 560 0.82 -61.25 13.45
CA VAL A 560 0.82 -62.12 12.25
C VAL A 560 2.26 -62.50 11.91
N HIS A 561 3.16 -61.53 11.75
CA HIS A 561 4.57 -61.77 11.43
C HIS A 561 5.23 -62.78 12.38
N SER A 562 5.20 -62.54 13.70
CA SER A 562 5.83 -63.43 14.70
C SER A 562 5.17 -64.82 14.83
N ILE A 563 4.00 -65.06 14.25
CA ILE A 563 3.38 -66.40 14.22
C ILE A 563 3.85 -67.19 12.99
N PHE A 564 4.24 -66.52 11.90
CA PHE A 564 4.60 -67.17 10.64
C PHE A 564 6.11 -67.25 10.36
N THR A 565 6.94 -66.43 11.01
CA THR A 565 8.41 -66.50 10.88
C THR A 565 9.09 -67.40 11.93
N ASP A 566 8.34 -68.04 12.84
CA ASP A 566 8.90 -69.00 13.80
C ASP A 566 9.18 -70.36 13.12
N VAL A 567 10.44 -70.53 12.68
CA VAL A 567 10.95 -71.71 11.95
C VAL A 567 10.71 -73.04 12.69
N LYS A 568 10.54 -73.03 14.03
CA LYS A 568 10.39 -74.27 14.81
C LYS A 568 8.95 -74.75 14.93
N LEU A 569 7.95 -74.01 14.43
CA LEU A 569 6.51 -74.34 14.50
C LEU A 569 5.98 -74.70 15.90
N ASN A 570 6.71 -74.32 16.96
CA ASN A 570 6.26 -74.47 18.33
C ASN A 570 5.01 -73.60 18.55
N LYS A 571 4.05 -74.09 19.34
CA LYS A 571 2.73 -73.46 19.52
C LYS A 571 2.81 -72.22 20.42
N LYS A 572 3.44 -71.15 19.92
CA LYS A 572 3.72 -69.87 20.59
C LYS A 572 2.42 -69.09 20.83
N VAL A 573 1.78 -69.32 21.99
CA VAL A 573 0.56 -68.60 22.40
C VAL A 573 0.94 -67.22 22.94
N ILE A 574 1.04 -66.23 22.04
CA ILE A 574 1.23 -64.82 22.41
C ILE A 574 -0.03 -64.32 23.11
N LYS A 575 0.11 -63.77 24.34
CA LYS A 575 -1.01 -63.24 25.14
C LYS A 575 -1.30 -61.81 24.74
N ASP A 576 -2.58 -61.41 24.70
CA ASP A 576 -2.99 -60.08 24.21
C ASP A 576 -2.39 -58.91 25.03
N TYR A 577 -2.09 -59.12 26.33
CA TYR A 577 -1.32 -58.17 27.17
C TYR A 577 0.05 -57.80 26.59
N GLN A 578 0.74 -58.74 25.92
CA GLN A 578 2.05 -58.48 25.30
C GLN A 578 1.92 -57.55 24.08
N LEU A 579 0.76 -57.54 23.41
CA LEU A 579 0.48 -56.66 22.29
C LEU A 579 0.05 -55.27 22.80
N PHE A 580 -0.74 -55.22 23.87
CA PHE A 580 -1.04 -53.97 24.57
C PHE A 580 0.21 -53.29 25.14
N MET A 581 1.20 -54.05 25.65
CA MET A 581 2.49 -53.52 26.09
C MET A 581 3.20 -52.76 24.96
N ILE A 582 3.20 -53.30 23.72
CA ILE A 582 3.83 -52.63 22.56
C ILE A 582 3.15 -51.28 22.27
N VAL A 583 1.80 -51.24 22.23
CA VAL A 583 1.08 -49.98 22.01
C VAL A 583 1.30 -49.00 23.18
N GLY A 584 1.31 -49.50 24.41
CA GLY A 584 1.57 -48.70 25.62
C GLY A 584 2.97 -48.08 25.63
N ILE A 585 3.99 -48.79 25.17
CA ILE A 585 5.36 -48.24 25.01
C ILE A 585 5.37 -47.11 23.98
N LEU A 586 4.72 -47.30 22.81
CA LEU A 586 4.65 -46.26 21.77
C LEU A 586 3.97 -44.98 22.28
N ILE A 587 2.85 -45.12 23.00
CA ILE A 587 2.14 -43.98 23.61
C ILE A 587 2.96 -43.35 24.75
N CYS A 588 3.69 -44.15 25.53
CA CYS A 588 4.57 -43.64 26.59
C CYS A 588 5.65 -42.71 26.02
N VAL A 589 6.27 -43.08 24.89
CA VAL A 589 7.24 -42.21 24.19
C VAL A 589 6.60 -40.88 23.77
N ASP A 590 5.38 -40.90 23.22
CA ASP A 590 4.67 -39.66 22.85
C ASP A 590 4.35 -38.77 24.06
N VAL A 591 3.88 -39.38 25.16
CA VAL A 591 3.60 -38.64 26.40
C VAL A 591 4.88 -38.03 26.96
N VAL A 592 6.01 -38.74 26.94
CA VAL A 592 7.31 -38.18 27.36
C VAL A 592 7.70 -37.01 26.46
N ILE A 593 7.64 -37.13 25.13
CA ILE A 593 7.98 -36.03 24.20
C ILE A 593 7.07 -34.82 24.42
N MET A 594 5.75 -35.02 24.51
CA MET A 594 4.78 -33.93 24.66
C MET A 594 4.80 -33.27 26.05
N THR A 595 5.09 -34.04 27.12
CA THR A 595 5.30 -33.45 28.46
C THR A 595 6.61 -32.68 28.53
N THR A 596 7.70 -33.19 27.95
CA THR A 596 8.96 -32.44 27.87
C THR A 596 8.75 -31.11 27.16
N TRP A 597 8.17 -31.12 25.95
CA TRP A 597 7.88 -29.90 25.19
C TRP A 597 7.05 -28.90 26.01
N GLN A 598 5.91 -29.32 26.56
CA GLN A 598 5.00 -28.43 27.30
C GLN A 598 5.61 -27.87 28.61
N VAL A 599 6.62 -28.54 29.19
CA VAL A 599 7.31 -28.10 30.41
C VAL A 599 8.52 -27.21 30.10
N THR A 600 9.22 -27.42 28.99
CA THR A 600 10.39 -26.60 28.61
C THR A 600 10.04 -25.37 27.77
N ASP A 601 9.02 -25.48 26.92
CA ASP A 601 8.70 -24.52 25.86
C ASP A 601 7.18 -24.57 25.54
N PRO A 602 6.33 -24.04 26.43
CA PRO A 602 4.87 -24.11 26.28
C PRO A 602 4.36 -23.24 25.13
N PHE A 603 3.36 -23.72 24.39
CA PHE A 603 2.74 -22.95 23.30
C PHE A 603 2.20 -21.60 23.77
N TYR A 604 2.50 -20.53 23.02
CA TYR A 604 1.90 -19.21 23.17
C TYR A 604 1.29 -18.68 21.86
N ARG A 605 0.48 -17.62 21.95
CA ARG A 605 -0.12 -16.93 20.81
C ARG A 605 0.86 -15.89 20.27
N GLU A 606 1.11 -15.93 18.97
CA GLU A 606 1.86 -14.91 18.22
C GLU A 606 1.03 -14.47 17.01
N THR A 607 1.23 -13.24 16.55
CA THR A 607 0.55 -12.71 15.35
C THR A 607 1.56 -12.29 14.29
N LYS A 608 1.33 -12.72 13.05
CA LYS A 608 2.08 -12.28 11.86
C LYS A 608 1.21 -11.32 11.08
N ARG A 609 1.74 -10.16 10.72
CA ARG A 609 1.09 -9.24 9.79
C ARG A 609 1.45 -9.61 8.36
N GLY A 610 0.45 -9.76 7.51
CA GLY A 610 0.64 -9.94 6.08
C GLY A 610 0.87 -8.59 5.36
N GLU A 611 0.90 -8.63 4.03
CA GLU A 611 1.14 -7.44 3.23
C GLU A 611 -0.06 -6.47 3.26
N PRO A 612 0.16 -5.14 3.37
CA PRO A 612 -0.91 -4.15 3.37
C PRO A 612 -1.59 -4.03 2.00
N TYR A 613 -2.93 -3.99 1.97
CA TYR A 613 -3.71 -3.74 0.76
C TYR A 613 -4.65 -2.52 0.92
N PRO A 614 -4.93 -1.76 -0.16
CA PRO A 614 -5.84 -0.61 -0.09
C PRO A 614 -7.29 -1.05 0.16
N HIS A 615 -8.03 -0.31 0.98
CA HIS A 615 -9.44 -0.59 1.23
C HIS A 615 -10.28 -0.37 -0.06
N PRO A 616 -11.08 -1.37 -0.51
CA PRO A 616 -11.64 -1.40 -1.87
C PRO A 616 -12.65 -0.28 -2.20
N SER A 617 -13.17 0.40 -1.17
CA SER A 617 -14.10 1.54 -1.34
C SER A 617 -13.57 2.85 -0.74
N ASN A 618 -12.35 2.90 -0.20
CA ASN A 618 -11.88 4.07 0.54
C ASN A 618 -10.35 4.25 0.48
N GLU A 619 -9.89 5.15 -0.38
CA GLU A 619 -8.44 5.35 -0.64
C GLU A 619 -7.64 6.02 0.51
N ASP A 620 -8.33 6.41 1.58
CA ASP A 620 -7.73 6.93 2.81
C ASP A 620 -7.38 5.82 3.82
N GLU A 621 -7.79 4.58 3.55
CA GLU A 621 -7.65 3.43 4.44
C GLU A 621 -6.87 2.29 3.80
N ILE A 622 -5.93 1.73 4.57
CA ILE A 622 -5.11 0.58 4.20
C ILE A 622 -5.41 -0.52 5.22
N ILE A 623 -5.73 -1.70 4.72
CA ILE A 623 -5.98 -2.87 5.54
C ILE A 623 -4.67 -3.64 5.67
N ILE A 624 -4.33 -4.02 6.91
CA ILE A 624 -3.24 -4.92 7.24
C ILE A 624 -3.88 -6.21 7.76
N PRO A 625 -3.78 -7.34 7.03
CA PRO A 625 -4.23 -8.63 7.55
C PRO A 625 -3.31 -9.07 8.69
N GLU A 626 -3.89 -9.55 9.79
CA GLU A 626 -3.14 -10.09 10.93
C GLU A 626 -3.59 -11.52 11.23
N ASN A 627 -2.68 -12.45 11.02
CA ASN A 627 -2.88 -13.89 11.11
C ASN A 627 -2.41 -14.38 12.50
N GLU A 628 -3.15 -15.30 13.12
CA GLU A 628 -2.86 -15.80 14.48
C GLU A 628 -2.26 -17.21 14.45
N TYR A 629 -1.18 -17.44 15.20
CA TYR A 629 -0.48 -18.73 15.24
C TYR A 629 -0.20 -19.18 16.67
N CYS A 630 -0.14 -20.50 16.84
CA CYS A 630 0.47 -21.13 18.02
C CYS A 630 1.95 -21.34 17.72
N THR A 631 2.82 -20.77 18.55
CA THR A 631 4.29 -20.84 18.40
C THR A 631 4.92 -21.34 19.71
N SER A 632 6.20 -21.72 19.65
CA SER A 632 7.07 -22.01 20.79
C SER A 632 8.52 -21.77 20.36
N GLU A 633 9.41 -21.33 21.26
CA GLU A 633 10.75 -20.82 20.89
C GLU A 633 11.58 -21.86 20.12
N ASN A 634 11.41 -23.14 20.46
CA ASN A 634 12.15 -24.28 19.91
C ASN A 634 11.24 -25.24 19.14
N MET A 635 10.08 -24.77 18.65
CA MET A 635 9.04 -25.57 17.98
C MET A 635 9.59 -26.50 16.88
N SER A 636 10.55 -26.02 16.09
CA SER A 636 11.17 -26.80 14.99
C SER A 636 11.88 -28.07 15.46
N ILE A 637 12.54 -28.03 16.62
CA ILE A 637 13.29 -29.16 17.21
C ILE A 637 12.32 -30.25 17.66
N PHE A 638 11.24 -29.87 18.33
CA PHE A 638 10.21 -30.80 18.79
C PHE A 638 9.40 -31.40 17.63
N ILE A 639 8.98 -30.58 16.66
CA ILE A 639 8.26 -31.06 15.46
C ILE A 639 9.15 -32.03 14.65
N SER A 640 10.42 -31.69 14.42
CA SER A 640 11.35 -32.59 13.68
C SER A 640 11.57 -33.91 14.42
N SER A 641 11.73 -33.86 15.74
CA SER A 641 11.86 -35.07 16.58
C SER A 641 10.63 -35.97 16.49
N ILE A 642 9.43 -35.38 16.51
CA ILE A 642 8.16 -36.08 16.31
C ILE A 642 8.09 -36.70 14.92
N TYR A 643 8.36 -35.93 13.85
CA TYR A 643 8.28 -36.43 12.47
C TYR A 643 9.29 -37.55 12.19
N ILE A 644 10.50 -37.50 12.76
CA ILE A 644 11.48 -38.59 12.67
C ILE A 644 10.94 -39.85 13.36
N PHE A 645 10.43 -39.74 14.59
CA PHE A 645 9.85 -40.88 15.32
C PHE A 645 8.65 -41.50 14.57
N LYS A 646 7.73 -40.67 14.06
CA LYS A 646 6.56 -41.14 13.28
C LYS A 646 6.96 -41.70 11.93
N GLY A 647 7.93 -41.11 11.24
CA GLY A 647 8.46 -41.60 9.97
C GLY A 647 9.05 -43.01 10.11
N LEU A 648 9.92 -43.24 11.10
CA LEU A 648 10.49 -44.55 11.40
C LEU A 648 9.41 -45.59 11.75
N LEU A 649 8.42 -45.20 12.57
CA LEU A 649 7.29 -46.06 12.92
C LEU A 649 6.44 -46.43 11.69
N MET A 650 6.18 -45.47 10.79
CA MET A 650 5.45 -45.68 9.54
C MET A 650 6.20 -46.60 8.58
N ILE A 651 7.50 -46.38 8.37
CA ILE A 651 8.37 -47.23 7.53
C ILE A 651 8.36 -48.67 8.05
N PHE A 652 8.54 -48.87 9.37
CA PHE A 652 8.55 -50.22 9.95
C PHE A 652 7.17 -50.89 9.91
N GLY A 653 6.08 -50.13 10.09
CA GLY A 653 4.72 -50.63 9.90
C GLY A 653 4.43 -51.06 8.46
N ALA A 654 4.88 -50.29 7.47
CA ALA A 654 4.76 -50.62 6.05
C ALA A 654 5.61 -51.86 5.68
N PHE A 655 6.83 -51.99 6.22
CA PHE A 655 7.67 -53.17 6.06
C PHE A 655 6.99 -54.45 6.58
N LEU A 656 6.41 -54.43 7.79
CA LEU A 656 5.67 -55.58 8.32
C LEU A 656 4.39 -55.87 7.50
N ALA A 657 3.72 -54.84 6.97
CA ALA A 657 2.57 -55.01 6.07
C ALA A 657 2.97 -55.59 4.70
N TRP A 658 4.22 -55.41 4.26
CA TRP A 658 4.76 -56.00 3.04
C TRP A 658 5.12 -57.47 3.24
N GLU A 659 5.84 -57.82 4.31
CA GLU A 659 6.23 -59.21 4.60
C GLU A 659 5.00 -60.11 4.84
N THR A 660 3.98 -59.59 5.53
CA THR A 660 2.77 -60.38 5.84
C THR A 660 1.79 -60.53 4.68
N ARG A 661 1.97 -59.82 3.55
CA ARG A 661 0.97 -59.74 2.46
C ARG A 661 0.65 -61.06 1.75
N HIS A 662 1.61 -62.00 1.73
CA HIS A 662 1.48 -63.29 1.04
C HIS A 662 0.91 -64.40 1.93
N VAL A 663 0.60 -64.13 3.19
CA VAL A 663 0.19 -65.15 4.17
C VAL A 663 -1.34 -65.23 4.29
N SER A 664 -2.00 -65.62 3.19
CA SER A 664 -3.46 -65.70 3.08
C SER A 664 -4.02 -67.09 3.43
N ILE A 665 -4.27 -67.35 4.71
CA ILE A 665 -5.18 -68.45 5.12
C ILE A 665 -6.63 -67.96 4.96
N PRO A 666 -7.59 -68.78 4.45
CA PRO A 666 -8.99 -68.35 4.30
C PRO A 666 -9.65 -67.81 5.58
N ALA A 667 -9.24 -68.31 6.75
CA ALA A 667 -9.68 -67.82 8.07
C ALA A 667 -8.93 -66.57 8.57
N LEU A 668 -8.09 -65.94 7.76
CA LEU A 668 -7.16 -64.86 8.15
C LEU A 668 -7.10 -63.69 7.15
N ASN A 669 -8.07 -63.55 6.23
CA ASN A 669 -8.08 -62.47 5.23
C ASN A 669 -8.10 -61.03 5.84
N ASP A 670 -8.42 -60.90 7.14
CA ASP A 670 -8.30 -59.68 7.96
C ASP A 670 -6.89 -59.06 7.95
N SER A 671 -5.82 -59.85 7.82
CA SER A 671 -4.44 -59.30 7.75
C SER A 671 -4.24 -58.38 6.54
N ARG A 672 -4.80 -58.75 5.39
CA ARG A 672 -4.66 -58.02 4.13
C ARG A 672 -5.34 -56.64 4.18
N TYR A 673 -6.52 -56.54 4.78
CA TYR A 673 -7.23 -55.27 4.95
C TYR A 673 -6.53 -54.33 5.94
N VAL A 674 -5.91 -54.87 7.00
CA VAL A 674 -5.06 -54.09 7.91
C VAL A 674 -3.82 -53.58 7.18
N GLY A 675 -3.17 -54.42 6.35
CA GLY A 675 -2.04 -53.99 5.52
C GLY A 675 -2.40 -52.86 4.54
N PHE A 676 -3.53 -52.96 3.84
CA PHE A 676 -4.03 -51.87 3.00
C PHE A 676 -4.34 -50.58 3.78
N SER A 677 -4.85 -50.71 5.02
CA SER A 677 -5.09 -49.56 5.90
C SER A 677 -3.79 -48.86 6.30
N VAL A 678 -2.73 -49.63 6.59
CA VAL A 678 -1.38 -49.09 6.88
C VAL A 678 -0.84 -48.29 5.68
N TYR A 679 -0.90 -48.81 4.46
CA TYR A 679 -0.43 -48.06 3.29
C TYR A 679 -1.24 -46.77 3.05
N ASN A 680 -2.56 -46.80 3.25
CA ASN A 680 -3.42 -45.62 3.16
C ASN A 680 -3.01 -44.52 4.16
N VAL A 681 -2.73 -44.90 5.42
CA VAL A 681 -2.25 -43.95 6.45
C VAL A 681 -0.91 -43.34 6.05
N VAL A 682 0.07 -44.15 5.63
CA VAL A 682 1.41 -43.65 5.26
C VAL A 682 1.34 -42.64 4.11
N ILE A 683 0.57 -42.92 3.05
CA ILE A 683 0.40 -42.00 1.91
C ILE A 683 -0.26 -40.68 2.35
N MET A 684 -1.35 -40.76 3.11
CA MET A 684 -2.09 -39.56 3.56
C MET A 684 -1.26 -38.70 4.52
N CYS A 685 -0.43 -39.30 5.38
CA CYS A 685 0.46 -38.55 6.27
C CYS A 685 1.59 -37.83 5.51
N ILE A 686 2.16 -38.44 4.46
CA ILE A 686 3.17 -37.80 3.61
C ILE A 686 2.57 -36.59 2.88
N LEU A 687 1.39 -36.75 2.27
CA LEU A 687 0.68 -35.66 1.59
C LEU A 687 0.29 -34.54 2.56
N GLY A 688 -0.18 -34.88 3.76
CA GLY A 688 -0.54 -33.90 4.79
C GLY A 688 0.64 -33.04 5.27
N VAL A 689 1.84 -33.63 5.44
CA VAL A 689 3.05 -32.88 5.79
C VAL A 689 3.49 -31.97 4.65
N ALA A 690 3.45 -32.44 3.40
CA ALA A 690 3.80 -31.61 2.23
C ALA A 690 2.90 -30.37 2.11
N VAL A 691 1.57 -30.52 2.27
CA VAL A 691 0.63 -29.40 2.22
C VAL A 691 0.77 -28.45 3.42
N ALA A 692 1.04 -28.98 4.62
CA ALA A 692 1.27 -28.16 5.82
C ALA A 692 2.51 -27.25 5.71
N LEU A 693 3.54 -27.68 4.97
CA LEU A 693 4.73 -26.87 4.69
C LEU A 693 4.50 -25.87 3.55
N ALA A 694 3.66 -26.20 2.56
CA ALA A 694 3.41 -25.35 1.40
C ALA A 694 2.46 -24.17 1.68
N LEU A 695 1.46 -24.35 2.56
CA LEU A 695 0.36 -23.37 2.76
C LEU A 695 0.40 -22.67 4.13
N VAL A 696 1.59 -22.50 4.74
CA VAL A 696 1.75 -21.96 6.10
C VAL A 696 1.15 -20.55 6.29
N ASP A 697 1.07 -19.74 5.24
CA ASP A 697 0.48 -18.40 5.26
C ASP A 697 -1.01 -18.34 4.84
N HIS A 698 -1.56 -19.43 4.29
CA HIS A 698 -2.95 -19.53 3.81
C HIS A 698 -3.81 -20.38 4.75
N GLN A 699 -4.19 -19.80 5.89
CA GLN A 699 -4.81 -20.54 7.01
C GLN A 699 -6.10 -21.30 6.65
N ASP A 700 -7.00 -20.71 5.86
CA ASP A 700 -8.25 -21.35 5.41
C ASP A 700 -7.98 -22.60 4.54
N GLU A 701 -7.06 -22.48 3.59
CA GLU A 701 -6.71 -23.55 2.65
C GLU A 701 -5.97 -24.70 3.34
N MET A 702 -5.02 -24.36 4.21
CA MET A 702 -4.31 -25.30 5.07
C MET A 702 -5.28 -26.07 5.96
N PHE A 703 -6.22 -25.39 6.64
CA PHE A 703 -7.22 -26.03 7.49
C PHE A 703 -8.13 -26.98 6.69
N LEU A 704 -8.61 -26.54 5.53
CA LEU A 704 -9.50 -27.33 4.67
C LEU A 704 -8.83 -28.62 4.19
N LEU A 705 -7.62 -28.53 3.64
CA LEU A 705 -6.92 -29.67 3.07
C LEU A 705 -6.46 -30.67 4.14
N ILE A 706 -5.86 -30.20 5.24
CA ILE A 706 -5.39 -31.08 6.32
C ILE A 706 -6.59 -31.80 6.96
N SER A 707 -7.69 -31.10 7.25
CA SER A 707 -8.90 -31.70 7.82
C SER A 707 -9.52 -32.74 6.88
N SER A 708 -9.56 -32.46 5.59
CA SER A 708 -10.04 -33.38 4.56
C SER A 708 -9.21 -34.67 4.52
N PHE A 709 -7.87 -34.58 4.50
CA PHE A 709 -6.99 -35.74 4.52
C PHE A 709 -7.14 -36.58 5.80
N ILE A 710 -7.29 -35.96 6.97
CA ILE A 710 -7.53 -36.68 8.22
C ILE A 710 -8.84 -37.45 8.13
N ILE A 711 -9.96 -36.80 7.77
CA ILE A 711 -11.29 -37.44 7.64
C ILE A 711 -11.25 -38.59 6.64
N PHE A 712 -10.65 -38.40 5.47
CA PHE A 712 -10.55 -39.44 4.44
C PHE A 712 -9.73 -40.64 4.93
N CYS A 713 -8.57 -40.38 5.55
CA CYS A 713 -7.67 -41.38 6.08
C CYS A 713 -8.32 -42.24 7.19
N THR A 714 -8.97 -41.61 8.17
CA THR A 714 -9.64 -42.29 9.28
C THR A 714 -10.88 -43.06 8.82
N THR A 715 -11.66 -42.48 7.90
CA THR A 715 -12.88 -43.12 7.37
C THR A 715 -12.54 -44.38 6.57
N ILE A 716 -11.55 -44.32 5.67
CA ILE A 716 -11.09 -45.49 4.91
C ILE A 716 -10.53 -46.57 5.84
N THR A 717 -9.74 -46.18 6.85
CA THR A 717 -9.19 -47.10 7.85
C THR A 717 -10.32 -47.86 8.58
N LEU A 718 -11.35 -47.16 9.07
CA LEU A 718 -12.51 -47.81 9.69
C LEU A 718 -13.26 -48.71 8.71
N CYS A 719 -13.53 -48.24 7.48
CA CYS A 719 -14.25 -49.01 6.48
C CYS A 719 -13.51 -50.31 6.10
N LEU A 720 -12.21 -50.25 5.79
CA LEU A 720 -11.40 -51.42 5.46
C LEU A 720 -11.30 -52.42 6.62
N VAL A 721 -11.14 -51.94 7.86
CA VAL A 721 -10.98 -52.81 9.03
C VAL A 721 -12.30 -53.43 9.50
N PHE A 722 -13.47 -52.80 9.28
CA PHE A 722 -14.74 -53.26 9.87
C PHE A 722 -15.82 -53.70 8.88
N VAL A 723 -15.95 -53.09 7.70
CA VAL A 723 -17.03 -53.43 6.75
C VAL A 723 -16.95 -54.90 6.27
N PRO A 724 -15.79 -55.47 5.90
CA PRO A 724 -15.71 -56.88 5.53
C PRO A 724 -16.21 -57.83 6.63
N LYS A 725 -15.98 -57.48 7.90
CA LYS A 725 -16.37 -58.29 9.07
C LYS A 725 -17.87 -58.25 9.31
N MET A 726 -18.49 -57.08 9.10
CA MET A 726 -19.93 -56.89 9.22
C MET A 726 -20.68 -57.58 8.07
N VAL A 727 -20.14 -57.53 6.85
CA VAL A 727 -20.68 -58.25 5.69
C VAL A 727 -20.63 -59.76 5.91
N GLU A 728 -19.49 -60.31 6.35
CA GLU A 728 -19.35 -61.77 6.51
C GLU A 728 -20.21 -62.31 7.66
N LEU A 729 -20.31 -61.59 8.78
CA LEU A 729 -21.21 -61.97 9.88
C LEU A 729 -22.70 -61.93 9.46
N ARG A 730 -23.07 -61.07 8.50
CA ARG A 730 -24.44 -61.01 7.95
C ARG A 730 -24.74 -62.17 7.00
N LYS A 731 -23.73 -62.77 6.35
CA LYS A 731 -23.89 -63.99 5.53
C LYS A 731 -24.03 -65.24 6.39
N ASP A 732 -23.20 -65.39 7.43
CA ASP A 732 -23.18 -66.57 8.31
C ASP A 732 -23.46 -66.21 9.80
N PRO A 733 -24.73 -65.97 10.19
CA PRO A 733 -25.08 -65.70 11.59
C PRO A 733 -24.79 -66.86 12.55
N GLY A 734 -24.83 -68.10 12.05
CA GLY A 734 -24.69 -69.34 12.85
C GLY A 734 -23.25 -69.83 13.06
N GLY A 735 -22.28 -69.35 12.28
CA GLY A 735 -20.87 -69.76 12.40
C GLY A 735 -20.55 -71.22 12.02
N THR A 736 -21.45 -71.89 11.29
CA THR A 736 -21.40 -73.31 10.92
C THR A 736 -21.12 -73.52 9.43
N ILE A 737 -19.84 -73.49 9.04
CA ILE A 737 -19.36 -74.01 7.74
C ILE A 737 -18.23 -75.03 7.99
N ASP A 738 -17.97 -75.85 6.97
CA ASP A 738 -17.68 -77.28 7.08
C ASP A 738 -16.43 -77.76 7.83
N LYS A 739 -16.48 -79.04 8.21
CA LYS A 739 -15.32 -79.77 8.75
C LYS A 739 -14.32 -80.06 7.63
N ARG A 740 -13.02 -79.84 7.93
CA ARG A 740 -11.81 -80.36 7.25
C ARG A 740 -11.11 -79.42 6.24
N ILE A 741 -10.57 -78.31 6.74
CA ILE A 741 -9.25 -77.83 6.28
C ILE A 741 -8.30 -77.81 7.49
N ARG A 742 -7.31 -78.72 7.49
CA ARG A 742 -6.27 -78.80 8.53
C ARG A 742 -5.15 -77.83 8.16
N ALA A 743 -4.82 -76.91 9.06
CA ALA A 743 -3.63 -76.07 8.89
C ALA A 743 -2.36 -76.91 9.08
N THR A 744 -1.63 -77.16 8.00
CA THR A 744 -0.26 -77.70 8.01
C THR A 744 0.62 -76.86 7.11
N LEU A 745 1.51 -76.07 7.71
CA LEU A 745 2.62 -75.47 7.00
C LEU A 745 3.58 -76.58 6.55
N ARG A 746 4.03 -76.56 5.29
CA ARG A 746 5.23 -77.29 4.87
C ARG A 746 6.43 -76.35 4.98
N PRO A 747 7.57 -76.79 5.56
CA PRO A 747 8.82 -76.03 5.48
C PRO A 747 9.32 -75.97 4.03
N MET A 748 10.17 -74.99 3.74
CA MET A 748 10.67 -74.74 2.40
C MET A 748 11.74 -75.77 2.00
N SER A 749 11.34 -76.80 1.26
CA SER A 749 12.28 -77.69 0.55
C SER A 749 11.76 -78.06 -0.84
N LYS A 750 12.70 -78.30 -1.76
CA LYS A 750 12.49 -78.41 -3.22
C LYS A 750 11.38 -79.40 -3.62
N THR A 751 10.24 -78.92 -4.13
CA THR A 751 9.49 -79.48 -5.29
C THR A 751 8.31 -78.58 -5.66
N ARG A 752 8.40 -77.88 -6.79
CA ARG A 752 7.32 -77.07 -7.37
C ARG A 752 6.53 -77.86 -8.42
N ARG A 753 5.83 -78.93 -8.01
CA ARG A 753 4.92 -79.72 -8.85
C ARG A 753 3.69 -80.19 -8.06
N ASN A 754 2.56 -80.28 -8.76
CA ASN A 754 1.27 -80.94 -8.44
C ASN A 754 0.02 -80.05 -8.33
N SER A 755 0.11 -78.73 -8.10
CA SER A 755 -1.07 -77.84 -8.26
C SER A 755 -1.25 -77.32 -9.69
N SER A 756 -0.20 -77.33 -10.50
CA SER A 756 -0.21 -76.87 -11.88
C SER A 756 -0.73 -77.90 -12.88
N VAL A 757 -0.95 -79.16 -12.49
CA VAL A 757 -1.26 -80.25 -13.44
C VAL A 757 -2.68 -80.10 -13.97
N SER A 758 -3.69 -79.98 -13.12
CA SER A 758 -5.09 -79.84 -13.55
C SER A 758 -5.34 -78.53 -14.31
N GLU A 759 -4.67 -77.43 -13.93
CA GLU A 759 -4.83 -76.13 -14.60
C GLU A 759 -4.10 -76.06 -15.95
N ILE A 760 -3.00 -76.80 -16.12
CA ILE A 760 -2.35 -76.96 -17.43
C ILE A 760 -3.13 -77.97 -18.28
N GLU A 761 -3.68 -79.03 -17.70
CA GLU A 761 -4.44 -80.05 -18.43
C GLU A 761 -5.75 -79.50 -19.00
N THR A 762 -6.49 -78.65 -18.27
CA THR A 762 -7.63 -77.90 -18.84
C THR A 762 -7.17 -76.94 -19.93
N LYS A 763 -6.20 -76.06 -19.65
CA LYS A 763 -5.68 -75.10 -20.65
C LYS A 763 -5.10 -75.77 -21.90
N MET A 764 -4.53 -76.97 -21.79
CA MET A 764 -4.03 -77.75 -22.93
C MET A 764 -5.16 -78.44 -23.70
N LYS A 765 -6.30 -78.75 -23.07
CA LYS A 765 -7.54 -79.17 -23.72
C LYS A 765 -8.15 -78.01 -24.50
N ASP A 766 -8.32 -76.87 -23.84
CA ASP A 766 -8.88 -75.64 -24.41
C ASP A 766 -8.02 -75.16 -25.60
N LEU A 767 -6.69 -75.16 -25.46
CA LEU A 767 -5.77 -74.84 -26.55
C LEU A 767 -5.80 -75.87 -27.70
N LYS A 768 -6.02 -77.16 -27.43
CA LYS A 768 -6.21 -78.15 -28.50
C LYS A 768 -7.52 -77.93 -29.26
N GLU A 769 -8.60 -77.61 -28.55
CA GLU A 769 -9.90 -77.34 -29.16
C GLU A 769 -9.87 -76.02 -29.95
N LEU A 770 -9.28 -74.98 -29.39
CA LEU A 770 -9.09 -73.69 -30.05
C LEU A 770 -8.18 -73.81 -31.30
N ASN A 771 -7.09 -74.56 -31.22
CA ASN A 771 -6.19 -74.79 -32.36
C ASN A 771 -6.84 -75.70 -33.42
N SER A 772 -7.64 -76.70 -33.03
CA SER A 772 -8.49 -77.48 -33.95
C SER A 772 -9.51 -76.58 -34.68
N LYS A 773 -10.15 -75.66 -33.95
CA LYS A 773 -11.09 -74.68 -34.50
C LYS A 773 -10.40 -73.71 -35.46
N TYR A 774 -9.27 -73.12 -35.07
CA TYR A 774 -8.47 -72.27 -35.95
C TYR A 774 -7.97 -73.03 -37.19
N LYS A 775 -7.52 -74.29 -37.07
CA LYS A 775 -7.08 -75.09 -38.21
C LYS A 775 -8.23 -75.42 -39.18
N LYS A 776 -9.46 -75.61 -38.68
CA LYS A 776 -10.66 -75.65 -39.53
C LYS A 776 -10.89 -74.32 -40.23
N THR A 777 -10.91 -73.19 -39.52
CA THR A 777 -11.09 -71.87 -40.14
C THR A 777 -9.98 -71.52 -41.14
N LEU A 778 -8.76 -71.98 -40.93
CA LEU A 778 -7.64 -71.82 -41.87
C LEU A 778 -7.87 -72.62 -43.15
N LEU A 779 -8.34 -73.86 -43.07
CA LEU A 779 -8.71 -74.67 -44.25
C LEU A 779 -9.95 -74.12 -44.97
N ASP A 780 -10.94 -73.61 -44.22
CA ASP A 780 -12.12 -72.93 -44.77
C ASP A 780 -11.68 -71.70 -45.59
N LYS A 781 -10.81 -70.85 -45.02
CA LYS A 781 -10.29 -69.65 -45.68
C LYS A 781 -9.28 -69.93 -46.77
N ASP A 782 -8.49 -70.99 -46.69
CA ASP A 782 -7.65 -71.46 -47.79
C ASP A 782 -8.53 -71.97 -48.95
N SER A 783 -9.65 -72.65 -48.66
CA SER A 783 -10.60 -73.06 -49.71
C SER A 783 -11.37 -71.89 -50.33
N GLU A 784 -11.74 -70.85 -49.56
CA GLU A 784 -12.23 -69.58 -50.11
C GLU A 784 -11.16 -68.88 -50.97
N LEU A 785 -9.90 -68.89 -50.55
CA LEU A 785 -8.79 -68.29 -51.28
C LEU A 785 -8.55 -69.01 -52.61
N GLN A 786 -8.53 -70.34 -52.61
CA GLN A 786 -8.41 -71.16 -53.83
C GLN A 786 -9.64 -70.98 -54.75
N MET A 787 -10.85 -70.87 -54.20
CA MET A 787 -12.06 -70.52 -54.97
C MET A 787 -11.94 -69.13 -55.59
N LEU A 788 -11.48 -68.13 -54.85
CA LEU A 788 -11.26 -66.77 -55.37
C LEU A 788 -10.16 -66.73 -56.44
N ILE A 789 -9.07 -67.49 -56.28
CA ILE A 789 -8.01 -67.63 -57.29
C ILE A 789 -8.51 -68.37 -58.54
N HIS A 790 -9.43 -69.33 -58.40
CA HIS A 790 -10.09 -69.98 -59.55
C HIS A 790 -11.16 -69.09 -60.21
N GLN A 791 -11.76 -68.16 -59.47
CA GLN A 791 -12.77 -67.23 -59.97
C GLN A 791 -12.15 -65.96 -60.58
N LEU A 792 -10.92 -65.61 -60.19
CA LEU A 792 -10.03 -64.62 -60.80
C LEU A 792 -9.04 -65.32 -61.74
N GLY A 793 -9.55 -65.90 -62.83
CA GLY A 793 -8.77 -66.72 -63.76
C GLY A 793 -7.54 -66.00 -64.34
N ASP A 794 -6.41 -66.71 -64.33
CA ASP A 794 -5.07 -66.44 -64.88
C ASP A 794 -4.40 -65.08 -64.56
N ASP A 795 -5.05 -63.93 -64.79
CA ASP A 795 -4.49 -62.58 -64.58
C ASP A 795 -4.04 -62.32 -63.12
N ALA A 796 -4.60 -63.04 -62.15
CA ALA A 796 -4.24 -62.91 -60.73
C ALA A 796 -2.95 -63.64 -60.33
N LYS A 797 -2.42 -64.52 -61.19
CA LYS A 797 -1.31 -65.42 -60.84
C LYS A 797 0.06 -64.76 -61.04
N ASP A 798 0.25 -64.10 -62.17
CA ASP A 798 1.46 -63.33 -62.48
C ASP A 798 1.69 -62.20 -61.47
N ILE A 799 0.61 -61.60 -60.96
CA ILE A 799 0.66 -60.54 -59.93
C ILE A 799 1.20 -61.07 -58.59
N LEU A 800 0.97 -62.34 -58.25
CA LEU A 800 1.48 -62.96 -57.02
C LEU A 800 2.96 -63.33 -57.14
N GLU A 801 3.42 -63.77 -58.32
CA GLU A 801 4.84 -64.05 -58.53
C GLU A 801 5.67 -62.74 -58.61
N GLN A 802 5.22 -61.73 -59.37
CA GLN A 802 5.90 -60.42 -59.44
C GLN A 802 6.09 -59.74 -58.08
N LYS A 803 5.12 -59.87 -57.16
CA LYS A 803 5.19 -59.19 -55.85
C LYS A 803 6.14 -59.85 -54.85
N THR A 804 6.80 -60.95 -55.23
CA THR A 804 7.74 -61.68 -54.38
C THR A 804 9.15 -61.08 -54.41
N GLU A 805 9.50 -60.28 -55.43
CA GLU A 805 10.87 -59.73 -55.59
C GLU A 805 11.13 -58.42 -54.81
N GLU A 806 10.11 -57.61 -54.50
CA GLU A 806 10.28 -56.28 -53.86
C GLU A 806 10.41 -56.27 -52.32
N SER A 807 10.51 -57.43 -51.64
CA SER A 807 10.59 -57.46 -50.16
C SER A 807 11.69 -58.33 -49.55
N PHE A 808 12.62 -58.84 -50.36
CA PHE A 808 13.66 -59.78 -49.92
C PHE A 808 14.97 -59.12 -49.43
N SER A 809 14.89 -58.12 -48.53
CA SER A 809 16.08 -57.40 -48.03
C SER A 809 16.12 -57.00 -46.55
N ASP A 810 15.12 -57.37 -45.72
CA ASP A 810 15.12 -57.06 -44.27
C ASP A 810 15.49 -58.27 -43.40
N THR A 811 16.73 -58.74 -43.56
CA THR A 811 17.24 -59.92 -42.82
C THR A 811 17.91 -59.53 -41.50
N ASN A 812 17.44 -60.13 -40.40
CA ASN A 812 18.12 -60.22 -39.09
C ASN A 812 18.38 -58.92 -38.29
N ARG A 813 17.41 -58.51 -37.45
CA ARG A 813 17.67 -58.16 -36.03
C ARG A 813 16.41 -58.06 -35.15
N LEU A 814 15.96 -59.20 -34.60
CA LEU A 814 15.36 -59.33 -33.25
C LEU A 814 14.98 -60.79 -32.99
N SER A 815 15.97 -61.63 -32.65
CA SER A 815 15.77 -63.04 -32.33
C SER A 815 15.29 -63.26 -30.89
N ILE A 816 14.43 -64.26 -30.69
CA ILE A 816 13.87 -64.63 -29.39
C ILE A 816 14.86 -65.50 -28.59
N PRO A 817 15.18 -65.17 -27.32
CA PRO A 817 15.71 -66.11 -26.35
C PRO A 817 14.61 -66.61 -25.42
N GLN A 818 14.24 -67.87 -25.64
CA GLN A 818 13.55 -68.73 -24.71
C GLN A 818 14.11 -68.66 -23.27
N VAL A 819 13.24 -68.77 -22.27
CA VAL A 819 13.66 -69.11 -20.89
C VAL A 819 13.39 -70.60 -20.64
N ARG A 820 14.47 -71.38 -20.60
CA ARG A 820 14.48 -72.77 -20.07
C ARG A 820 15.26 -72.80 -18.75
N LYS A 821 14.71 -73.49 -17.76
CA LYS A 821 15.32 -73.86 -16.47
C LYS A 821 14.66 -75.17 -16.01
N ASP A 822 15.24 -76.02 -15.17
CA ASP A 822 16.38 -75.90 -14.25
C ASP A 822 17.36 -77.09 -14.38
N MET A 823 18.58 -77.00 -13.79
CA MET A 823 19.01 -77.75 -12.57
C MET A 823 20.44 -77.26 -12.13
N PRO A 824 21.14 -77.81 -11.10
CA PRO A 824 21.04 -77.41 -9.69
C PRO A 824 22.34 -76.90 -8.99
N SER A 825 22.18 -76.58 -7.69
CA SER A 825 23.18 -76.67 -6.57
C SER A 825 24.10 -75.45 -6.31
N VAL A 826 24.04 -74.81 -5.12
CA VAL A 826 24.86 -74.98 -3.87
C VAL A 826 26.10 -74.05 -3.91
N THR A 827 26.52 -73.29 -2.88
CA THR A 827 26.49 -73.44 -1.40
C THR A 827 26.17 -72.11 -0.63
N GLU A 828 26.01 -72.21 0.71
CA GLU A 828 26.43 -71.31 1.83
C GLU A 828 27.10 -69.94 1.53
N THR A 829 27.04 -68.84 2.32
CA THR A 829 26.34 -68.29 3.53
C THR A 829 26.91 -66.87 3.72
N SER A 830 26.38 -66.00 4.62
CA SER A 830 26.78 -64.58 4.66
C SER A 830 26.74 -63.86 6.02
N GLU A 831 27.78 -63.05 6.27
CA GLU A 831 27.95 -61.95 7.24
C GLU A 831 28.88 -60.90 6.56
N LEU A 832 29.08 -59.64 6.98
CA LEU A 832 28.31 -58.62 7.72
C LEU A 832 29.19 -57.33 7.64
N THR A 833 28.64 -56.10 7.74
CA THR A 833 29.39 -54.82 7.92
C THR A 833 30.37 -54.43 6.77
N SER A 834 30.96 -53.22 6.65
CA SER A 834 30.55 -51.81 6.96
C SER A 834 31.53 -50.83 6.25
N LEU A 835 31.30 -49.52 6.40
CA LEU A 835 32.25 -48.39 6.26
C LEU A 835 32.83 -47.97 4.88
N CYS A 836 32.55 -46.70 4.55
CA CYS A 836 33.49 -45.62 4.16
C CYS A 836 34.55 -45.75 3.03
N SER A 837 34.34 -44.92 2.00
CA SER A 837 35.20 -43.77 1.61
C SER A 837 36.53 -43.98 0.86
N LEU A 838 37.00 -42.85 0.29
CA LEU A 838 38.17 -42.64 -0.62
C LEU A 838 38.02 -43.29 -2.01
N SER A 839 38.27 -42.66 -3.18
CA SER A 839 39.02 -41.46 -3.65
C SER A 839 40.42 -41.73 -4.23
N SER A 840 40.82 -40.83 -5.14
CA SER A 840 42.18 -40.58 -5.68
C SER A 840 42.81 -41.54 -6.71
N GLN A 841 43.57 -40.88 -7.59
CA GLN A 841 44.33 -41.28 -8.79
C GLN A 841 45.49 -42.29 -8.55
N PRO A 842 46.15 -42.79 -9.61
CA PRO A 842 47.26 -42.09 -10.32
C PRO A 842 46.88 -41.68 -11.77
N ASP A 843 47.34 -40.60 -12.43
CA ASP A 843 48.70 -40.05 -12.71
C ASP A 843 49.38 -40.69 -13.97
N PHE A 844 50.11 -40.00 -14.85
CA PHE A 844 50.69 -38.62 -14.82
C PHE A 844 51.03 -38.07 -16.24
N THR A 845 50.89 -36.75 -16.51
CA THR A 845 51.60 -35.92 -17.56
C THR A 845 51.51 -36.30 -19.06
N SER A 846 51.64 -35.44 -20.10
CA SER A 846 51.71 -33.96 -20.35
C SER A 846 51.56 -33.75 -21.91
N LEU A 847 51.84 -32.65 -22.65
CA LEU A 847 52.44 -31.30 -22.48
C LEU A 847 52.07 -30.37 -23.70
N HIS A 848 52.03 -29.03 -23.55
CA HIS A 848 51.94 -27.96 -24.59
C HIS A 848 50.65 -27.92 -25.50
N ARG A 849 50.02 -26.80 -25.95
CA ARG A 849 50.35 -25.37 -26.31
C ARG A 849 51.08 -25.25 -27.67
N THR A 850 50.75 -24.41 -28.67
CA THR A 850 50.18 -23.03 -28.76
C THR A 850 49.53 -22.70 -30.15
N ASP A 851 48.55 -21.79 -30.16
CA ASP A 851 48.24 -20.69 -31.12
C ASP A 851 48.16 -20.77 -32.68
N SER A 852 46.96 -20.40 -33.19
CA SER A 852 46.64 -19.24 -34.07
C SER A 852 46.86 -19.15 -35.61
N GLN A 853 45.80 -18.62 -36.27
CA GLN A 853 45.69 -17.88 -37.56
C GLN A 853 45.94 -18.54 -38.95
N LYS A 854 44.88 -18.60 -39.79
CA LYS A 854 44.82 -17.93 -41.13
C LYS A 854 43.42 -17.90 -41.79
N LYS A 855 43.34 -17.46 -43.06
CA LYS A 855 42.35 -16.43 -43.49
C LYS A 855 42.18 -16.27 -45.03
N GLN A 856 40.98 -15.83 -45.47
CA GLN A 856 40.64 -15.00 -46.67
C GLN A 856 40.32 -15.59 -48.08
N LYS A 857 39.29 -14.96 -48.72
CA LYS A 857 38.96 -14.79 -50.18
C LYS A 857 38.27 -15.94 -50.98
N LEU A 858 37.39 -15.72 -51.99
CA LEU A 858 36.54 -14.56 -52.40
C LEU A 858 35.54 -14.88 -53.60
N LEU A 859 34.21 -14.62 -53.48
CA LEU A 859 33.15 -14.29 -54.51
C LEU A 859 32.97 -15.14 -55.82
N PRO A 860 31.95 -14.91 -56.71
CA PRO A 860 30.46 -14.76 -56.60
C PRO A 860 29.74 -15.62 -57.72
N PRO A 861 28.58 -15.29 -58.38
CA PRO A 861 27.39 -14.43 -58.10
C PRO A 861 25.96 -15.03 -58.36
N THR A 862 24.93 -14.59 -57.59
CA THR A 862 23.52 -14.13 -57.95
C THR A 862 22.60 -15.01 -58.88
N VAL A 863 21.25 -14.94 -59.02
CA VAL A 863 20.17 -13.89 -58.90
C VAL A 863 18.75 -14.46 -58.54
N GLU A 864 17.85 -13.54 -58.16
CA GLU A 864 16.44 -13.50 -57.67
C GLU A 864 15.35 -13.23 -58.80
N PRO A 865 14.04 -12.86 -58.60
CA PRO A 865 13.04 -13.03 -57.51
C PRO A 865 11.58 -13.55 -57.95
N PRO A 866 10.39 -12.84 -58.00
CA PRO A 866 9.01 -13.46 -57.90
C PRO A 866 8.01 -12.93 -59.01
N PRO A 867 6.69 -12.54 -58.85
CA PRO A 867 5.58 -12.80 -57.88
C PRO A 867 4.10 -13.01 -58.41
N ALA A 868 3.19 -13.48 -57.53
CA ALA A 868 1.73 -13.15 -57.33
C ALA A 868 0.63 -13.22 -58.43
N LYS A 869 -0.61 -13.68 -58.07
CA LYS A 869 -1.95 -13.03 -58.33
C LYS A 869 -3.23 -13.86 -58.00
N THR A 870 -4.23 -13.20 -57.37
CA THR A 870 -5.75 -13.20 -57.54
C THR A 870 -6.55 -14.50 -57.91
N ASN A 871 -7.87 -14.68 -57.65
CA ASN A 871 -8.97 -13.72 -57.42
C ASN A 871 -10.30 -14.33 -56.85
N THR A 872 -11.12 -13.55 -56.12
CA THR A 872 -12.62 -13.62 -55.98
C THR A 872 -13.29 -14.91 -55.38
N GLN A 873 -14.56 -14.93 -54.91
CA GLN A 873 -15.69 -13.98 -55.03
C GLN A 873 -16.67 -13.96 -53.83
N ASN A 874 -17.10 -12.73 -53.47
CA ASN A 874 -18.33 -12.22 -52.81
C ASN A 874 -19.28 -13.07 -51.93
N SER A 875 -19.67 -12.45 -50.80
CA SER A 875 -20.90 -12.70 -50.03
C SER A 875 -22.15 -12.01 -50.64
N PRO A 876 -23.36 -12.22 -50.07
CA PRO A 876 -23.92 -11.19 -49.19
C PRO A 876 -24.67 -11.73 -47.94
N SER A 877 -25.12 -10.83 -47.06
CA SER A 877 -25.75 -11.12 -45.76
C SER A 877 -27.09 -10.38 -45.56
N PHE A 878 -28.05 -11.00 -44.85
CA PHE A 878 -29.24 -10.45 -44.14
C PHE A 878 -30.08 -11.65 -43.61
N GLY A 879 -30.82 -11.63 -42.49
CA GLY A 879 -30.84 -10.72 -41.34
C GLY A 879 -32.04 -10.96 -40.37
N LYS A 880 -31.75 -11.26 -39.09
CA LYS A 880 -32.61 -11.20 -37.85
C LYS A 880 -33.93 -12.01 -37.71
N THR A 881 -34.13 -12.54 -36.48
CA THR A 881 -35.41 -12.91 -35.80
C THR A 881 -36.25 -14.08 -36.39
N THR A 882 -36.99 -14.92 -35.63
CA THR A 882 -37.40 -14.92 -34.21
C THR A 882 -37.62 -16.36 -33.66
N GLU A 883 -37.46 -16.54 -32.33
CA GLU A 883 -38.14 -17.48 -31.40
C GLU A 883 -38.38 -19.00 -31.62
N ASN A 884 -37.98 -19.76 -30.58
CA ASN A 884 -38.69 -20.83 -29.84
C ASN A 884 -38.79 -22.31 -30.30
N VAL A 885 -38.37 -23.21 -29.36
CA VAL A 885 -38.96 -24.53 -28.98
C VAL A 885 -38.87 -25.69 -30.03
N SER A 886 -38.40 -26.91 -29.73
CA SER A 886 -37.80 -27.51 -28.51
C SER A 886 -37.08 -28.85 -28.80
N GLN A 887 -36.17 -29.26 -27.89
CA GLN A 887 -35.80 -30.66 -27.53
C GLN A 887 -35.64 -31.73 -28.64
N PHE A 888 -34.40 -32.18 -28.90
CA PHE A 888 -33.98 -33.60 -28.69
C PHE A 888 -32.47 -33.87 -28.99
N ARG A 889 -31.53 -33.20 -28.29
CA ARG A 889 -30.08 -33.60 -28.34
C ARG A 889 -29.21 -33.01 -27.21
N HIS A 890 -29.38 -33.46 -25.96
CA HIS A 890 -28.46 -33.13 -24.87
C HIS A 890 -28.00 -34.39 -24.10
N GLN A 891 -26.85 -34.94 -24.50
CA GLN A 891 -26.02 -35.78 -23.62
C GLN A 891 -24.56 -35.90 -24.10
N ASN A 892 -24.30 -35.89 -25.41
CA ASN A 892 -22.95 -36.14 -25.96
C ASN A 892 -22.07 -34.88 -26.21
N GLN A 893 -22.47 -33.69 -25.74
CA GLN A 893 -21.73 -32.43 -25.99
C GLN A 893 -21.15 -31.75 -24.73
N VAL A 894 -21.35 -32.34 -23.55
CA VAL A 894 -20.82 -31.79 -22.28
C VAL A 894 -19.36 -32.19 -22.05
N ASN A 895 -19.04 -33.47 -22.23
CA ASN A 895 -17.72 -34.02 -21.89
C ASN A 895 -16.57 -33.44 -22.74
N GLY A 896 -16.83 -33.11 -24.02
CA GLY A 896 -15.82 -32.55 -24.93
C GLY A 896 -15.43 -31.10 -24.63
N THR A 897 -16.29 -30.35 -23.94
CA THR A 897 -16.06 -28.95 -23.57
C THR A 897 -15.29 -28.84 -22.25
N ILE A 898 -15.53 -29.75 -21.31
CA ILE A 898 -14.83 -29.79 -20.01
C ILE A 898 -13.35 -30.15 -20.20
N ALA A 899 -13.02 -31.13 -21.07
CA ALA A 899 -11.63 -31.49 -21.37
C ALA A 899 -10.84 -30.28 -21.87
N ARG A 900 -11.34 -29.58 -22.91
CA ARG A 900 -10.70 -28.38 -23.46
C ARG A 900 -10.66 -27.18 -22.52
N LEU A 901 -11.44 -27.15 -21.45
CA LEU A 901 -11.35 -26.13 -20.41
C LEU A 901 -10.30 -26.49 -19.35
N LEU A 902 -10.01 -27.77 -19.14
CA LEU A 902 -8.92 -28.21 -18.28
C LEU A 902 -7.57 -28.03 -19.00
N ASP A 903 -7.44 -28.51 -20.23
CA ASP A 903 -6.20 -28.40 -21.03
C ASP A 903 -5.72 -26.92 -21.14
N ASN A 904 -6.66 -25.99 -21.35
CA ASN A 904 -6.37 -24.55 -21.46
C ASN A 904 -6.05 -23.88 -20.11
N VAL A 905 -6.51 -24.44 -18.98
CA VAL A 905 -6.17 -23.93 -17.64
C VAL A 905 -4.80 -24.45 -17.20
N GLU A 906 -4.47 -25.70 -17.52
CA GLU A 906 -3.18 -26.32 -17.20
C GLU A 906 -2.03 -25.59 -17.92
N VAL A 907 -2.18 -25.29 -19.21
CA VAL A 907 -1.20 -24.51 -20.01
C VAL A 907 -1.06 -23.06 -19.54
N ASP A 908 -2.15 -22.39 -19.15
CA ASP A 908 -2.11 -21.02 -18.61
C ASP A 908 -1.44 -20.98 -17.22
N LEU A 909 -1.64 -22.02 -16.40
CA LEU A 909 -1.03 -22.15 -15.07
C LEU A 909 0.48 -22.38 -15.15
N ASP A 910 0.94 -23.32 -15.97
CA ASP A 910 2.38 -23.58 -16.19
C ASP A 910 3.10 -22.32 -16.70
N SER A 911 2.48 -21.58 -17.64
CA SER A 911 3.05 -20.33 -18.15
C SER A 911 3.20 -19.24 -17.07
N LYS A 912 2.36 -19.25 -16.04
CA LYS A 912 2.44 -18.32 -14.90
C LYS A 912 3.47 -18.79 -13.87
N ILE A 913 3.56 -20.10 -13.62
CA ILE A 913 4.57 -20.69 -12.73
C ILE A 913 5.98 -20.41 -13.27
N GLU A 914 6.23 -20.61 -14.58
CA GLU A 914 7.55 -20.36 -15.17
C GLU A 914 7.95 -18.87 -15.12
N ASN A 915 6.98 -17.95 -15.25
CA ASN A 915 7.23 -16.51 -15.11
C ASN A 915 7.49 -16.10 -13.65
N VAL A 916 6.74 -16.63 -12.68
CA VAL A 916 6.98 -16.40 -11.24
C VAL A 916 8.34 -16.96 -10.79
N GLN A 917 8.77 -18.09 -11.36
CA GLN A 917 10.14 -18.61 -11.13
C GLN A 917 11.22 -17.68 -11.71
N LYS A 918 11.02 -17.11 -12.90
CA LYS A 918 11.96 -16.14 -13.49
C LYS A 918 12.02 -14.83 -12.70
N GLU A 919 10.89 -14.27 -12.28
CA GLU A 919 10.86 -13.04 -11.47
C GLU A 919 11.49 -13.24 -10.09
N SER A 920 11.24 -14.37 -9.42
CA SER A 920 11.83 -14.66 -8.11
C SER A 920 13.35 -14.84 -8.17
N PHE A 921 13.89 -15.50 -9.20
CA PHE A 921 15.34 -15.59 -9.42
C PHE A 921 15.98 -14.20 -9.61
N VAL A 922 15.37 -13.35 -10.46
CA VAL A 922 15.84 -11.98 -10.71
C VAL A 922 15.74 -11.09 -9.46
N LYS A 923 14.73 -11.28 -8.61
CA LYS A 923 14.62 -10.59 -7.30
C LYS A 923 15.73 -10.99 -6.34
N VAL A 924 16.13 -12.27 -6.32
CA VAL A 924 17.22 -12.77 -5.47
C VAL A 924 18.57 -12.20 -5.91
N ASP A 925 18.92 -12.26 -7.20
CA ASP A 925 20.21 -11.75 -7.69
C ASP A 925 20.33 -10.22 -7.55
N ASN A 926 19.24 -9.47 -7.75
CA ASN A 926 19.25 -8.02 -7.53
C ASN A 926 19.43 -7.64 -6.05
N ASN A 927 18.78 -8.36 -5.12
CA ASN A 927 19.00 -8.15 -3.68
C ASN A 927 20.43 -8.54 -3.26
N PHE A 928 21.00 -9.61 -3.84
CA PHE A 928 22.38 -10.04 -3.56
C PHE A 928 23.41 -8.97 -4.00
N ASN A 929 23.21 -8.38 -5.18
CA ASN A 929 24.07 -7.29 -5.68
C ASN A 929 23.90 -5.98 -4.87
N SER A 930 22.67 -5.66 -4.43
CA SER A 930 22.40 -4.50 -3.57
C SER A 930 23.12 -4.58 -2.22
N LEU A 931 23.03 -5.73 -1.54
CA LEU A 931 23.70 -5.95 -0.25
C LEU A 931 25.23 -5.96 -0.36
N LYS A 932 25.77 -6.49 -1.48
CA LYS A 932 27.22 -6.56 -1.73
C LYS A 932 27.90 -5.19 -1.90
N ASN A 933 27.14 -4.16 -2.25
CA ASN A 933 27.64 -2.77 -2.33
C ASN A 933 27.60 -2.02 -0.99
N ASN A 934 26.75 -2.43 -0.04
CA ASN A 934 26.44 -1.65 1.16
C ASN A 934 27.18 -2.09 2.45
N ASN A 935 27.74 -3.31 2.52
CA ASN A 935 28.47 -3.80 3.70
C ASN A 935 29.90 -4.21 3.37
N LYS A 936 30.88 -3.43 3.87
CA LYS A 936 32.33 -3.69 3.68
C LYS A 936 33.05 -4.17 4.94
N THR A 937 32.30 -4.53 5.99
CA THR A 937 32.83 -4.79 7.36
C THR A 937 32.07 -5.90 8.11
N SER A 938 32.12 -7.13 7.61
CA SER A 938 31.95 -8.37 8.42
C SER A 938 32.25 -9.62 7.59
N HIS A 939 33.39 -10.28 7.83
CA HIS A 939 33.78 -11.48 7.07
C HIS A 939 32.92 -12.71 7.43
N ASP A 940 32.65 -12.91 8.73
CA ASP A 940 31.85 -14.04 9.27
C ASP A 940 30.41 -14.13 8.73
N ALA A 941 29.86 -13.01 8.25
CA ALA A 941 28.48 -12.94 7.78
C ALA A 941 28.29 -13.56 6.38
N GLY A 942 29.34 -13.54 5.54
CA GLY A 942 29.32 -14.15 4.21
C GLY A 942 29.42 -15.67 4.28
N GLU A 943 30.35 -16.19 5.07
CA GLU A 943 30.67 -17.62 5.16
C GLU A 943 29.48 -18.45 5.66
N LYS A 944 28.77 -17.96 6.70
CA LYS A 944 27.51 -18.57 7.18
C LYS A 944 26.37 -18.53 6.15
N MET A 945 26.42 -17.66 5.14
CA MET A 945 25.39 -17.52 4.12
C MET A 945 25.70 -18.32 2.86
N GLU A 946 26.98 -18.50 2.51
CA GLU A 946 27.40 -19.48 1.49
C GLU A 946 27.09 -20.92 1.93
N ILE A 947 27.37 -21.29 3.19
CA ILE A 947 26.98 -22.60 3.74
C ILE A 947 25.47 -22.84 3.56
N LYS A 948 24.63 -21.85 3.89
CA LYS A 948 23.17 -21.95 3.73
C LYS A 948 22.71 -22.01 2.27
N LYS A 949 23.49 -21.47 1.33
CA LYS A 949 23.25 -21.59 -0.12
C LYS A 949 23.61 -23.00 -0.61
N SER A 950 24.72 -23.56 -0.12
CA SER A 950 25.11 -24.95 -0.40
C SER A 950 24.12 -25.97 0.18
N GLU A 951 23.59 -25.74 1.39
CA GLU A 951 22.52 -26.58 1.97
C GLU A 951 21.23 -26.56 1.11
N MET A 952 20.83 -25.40 0.60
CA MET A 952 19.68 -25.30 -0.33
C MET A 952 19.94 -25.99 -1.67
N GLN A 953 21.17 -25.97 -2.18
CA GLN A 953 21.56 -26.68 -3.42
C GLN A 953 21.79 -28.19 -3.22
N LEU A 954 21.60 -28.71 -2.00
CA LEU A 954 21.63 -30.14 -1.67
C LEU A 954 20.25 -30.72 -1.29
N LEU A 955 19.19 -29.90 -1.38
CA LEU A 955 17.80 -30.26 -1.07
C LEU A 955 16.86 -30.21 -2.30
N PHE A 956 17.42 -30.00 -3.49
CA PHE A 956 16.79 -30.12 -4.80
C PHE A 956 17.61 -31.09 -5.68
#